data_AF-W9CVD2-F1
#
_entry.id   AF-W9CVD2-F1
#
_cell.length_a   1.000
_cell.length_b   1.000
_cell.length_c   1.000
_cell.angle_alpha   90.00
_cell.angle_beta   90.00
_cell.angle_gamma   90.00
#
_symmetry.space_group_name_H-M   'P 1'
#
loop_
_entity.id
_entity.type
_entity.pdbx_description
1 polymer ?
#
loop_
_entity_poly.entity_id
_entity_poly.type
_entity_poly.pdbx_seq_one_letter_code
_entity_poly.pdbx_strand_id
1 'polypeptide(L)'
;MNQNGSTEPPPSTCLNIQQIFQSPANRIALSHELRHAARLTEEDWVREGGLKYQIKTVAEVLFPFILTCLTVGTALNVKEDYLARVHVLPFDTSFDEGDNDDGITVLDITDLERVRYCFVNIVPMYSENEYDGDGTQETRVLPPSMTPLTGPQYLSGYYKATPENQEAFGDLVKSFETLPLIDCRDLYSAWPNHSWVIMVAHDEELEQLHVDEIIAEEERSGNNDEVKVEASEIPSLRQSSLAKVLKSAIDSPSSELPRIIEFASLLSDFYPTAKSKLYANPTVVSTSASARRLLNTIFKKESTIDLGPFDLTTEQILEVLEEVSNNPRDVVSLSFSGNLNITEEFLRGILIKFSRLEFLYLLNTPQIPLTKKIELLRGTATQLYDTELLALPFVEREDERLYERKFDLRESPLYGYIKPIISQMIVMACSFTSNDKRDTDGGLNIESFFKDGVMNNYNHDYACTPFVEANLPSSALIAGLAQCINYLIHQQPYLSMGMMDPLALNVAMHLAIPHACAQDNENAMRVGTISEYFYRTPIDSRSLSHVGGWWKKQLKVVPGDWTLIAIGETAPSDRPREERATVRYAFITAAPPTDAEDATSDSYIPKLVIKDICGFLDSAIPDTSVRQKILEDWNKAIVPVAPDVPLKLSGKQEVESLMRAIRCPVGETSKLDGSDADSRD
;
A
#
# COMPACT_ATOMS: atom_id res chain seq x y z
N MET A 1 12.11 -24.93 19.44
CA MET A 1 12.29 -23.47 19.35
C MET A 1 13.17 -23.16 18.16
N ASN A 2 12.56 -22.68 17.08
CA ASN A 2 13.26 -22.14 15.92
C ASN A 2 13.84 -20.78 16.32
N GLN A 3 15.09 -20.73 16.78
CA GLN A 3 15.80 -19.47 17.02
C GLN A 3 16.38 -18.84 15.73
N ASN A 4 16.00 -19.33 14.55
CA ASN A 4 16.44 -18.78 13.27
C ASN A 4 15.25 -18.61 12.34
N GLY A 5 14.62 -17.44 12.44
CA GLY A 5 13.62 -16.93 11.51
C GLY A 5 13.41 -15.46 11.84
N SER A 6 13.90 -14.59 10.96
CA SER A 6 13.84 -13.14 11.06
C SER A 6 12.40 -12.61 10.92
N THR A 7 11.54 -12.91 11.89
CA THR A 7 10.26 -12.22 12.03
C THR A 7 10.55 -10.85 12.63
N GLU A 8 10.28 -9.81 11.84
CA GLU A 8 10.34 -8.41 12.25
C GLU A 8 9.54 -8.21 13.56
N PRO A 9 9.99 -7.36 14.50
CA PRO A 9 9.22 -7.06 15.70
C PRO A 9 7.87 -6.44 15.30
N PRO A 10 6.70 -7.02 15.69
CA PRO A 10 5.37 -6.46 15.43
C PRO A 10 5.20 -4.94 15.65
N PRO A 11 5.96 -4.30 16.56
CA PRO A 11 5.90 -2.85 16.73
C PRO A 11 6.40 -1.99 15.55
N SER A 12 7.34 -2.41 14.70
CA SER A 12 7.72 -1.60 13.52
C SER A 12 6.57 -1.50 12.51
N THR A 13 5.87 -2.61 12.29
CA THR A 13 4.63 -2.68 11.49
C THR A 13 3.55 -1.73 12.02
N CYS A 14 3.34 -1.69 13.33
CA CYS A 14 2.40 -0.75 13.96
C CYS A 14 2.72 0.71 13.63
N LEU A 15 4.00 1.12 13.73
CA LEU A 15 4.43 2.47 13.36
C LEU A 15 4.20 2.79 11.88
N ASN A 16 4.47 1.82 10.99
CA ASN A 16 4.27 1.99 9.56
C ASN A 16 2.80 2.23 9.22
N ILE A 17 1.91 1.40 9.77
CA ILE A 17 0.46 1.54 9.59
C ILE A 17 -0.04 2.88 10.17
N GLN A 18 0.47 3.29 11.34
CA GLN A 18 0.09 4.57 11.93
C GLN A 18 0.52 5.75 11.04
N GLN A 19 1.74 5.72 10.48
CA GLN A 19 2.21 6.74 9.55
C GLN A 19 1.34 6.81 8.29
N ILE A 20 0.87 5.67 7.79
CA ILE A 20 -0.10 5.60 6.69
C ILE A 20 -1.42 6.26 7.08
N PHE A 21 -2.01 5.93 8.24
CA PHE A 21 -3.31 6.49 8.63
C PHE A 21 -3.25 7.98 8.97
N GLN A 22 -2.15 8.47 9.54
CA GLN A 22 -1.96 9.89 9.85
C GLN A 22 -1.60 10.74 8.62
N SER A 23 -1.18 10.11 7.52
CA SER A 23 -0.75 10.79 6.31
C SER A 23 -1.84 11.72 5.73
N PRO A 24 -1.56 13.02 5.54
CA PRO A 24 -2.48 13.94 4.90
C PRO A 24 -2.96 13.48 3.52
N ALA A 25 -2.12 12.75 2.78
CA ALA A 25 -2.44 12.23 1.46
C ALA A 25 -3.57 11.19 1.44
N ASN A 26 -3.81 10.51 2.58
CA ASN A 26 -4.83 9.46 2.72
C ASN A 26 -6.13 9.99 3.34
N ARG A 27 -6.14 11.22 3.88
CA ARG A 27 -7.26 11.78 4.66
C ARG A 27 -8.60 11.77 3.94
N ILE A 28 -8.63 12.05 2.63
CA ILE A 28 -9.90 12.08 1.88
C ILE A 28 -10.59 10.72 1.90
N ALA A 29 -9.86 9.66 1.56
CA ALA A 29 -10.41 8.32 1.48
C ALA A 29 -10.73 7.76 2.88
N LEU A 30 -9.85 7.96 3.87
CA LEU A 30 -10.11 7.57 5.26
C LEU A 30 -11.31 8.30 5.85
N SER A 31 -11.38 9.62 5.69
CA SER A 31 -12.51 10.42 6.19
C SER A 31 -13.83 10.02 5.53
N HIS A 32 -13.80 9.57 4.27
CA HIS A 32 -14.98 9.03 3.60
C HIS A 32 -15.43 7.72 4.24
N GLU A 33 -14.53 6.76 4.44
CA GLU A 33 -14.87 5.47 5.04
C GLU A 33 -15.28 5.59 6.51
N LEU A 34 -14.65 6.47 7.30
CA LEU A 34 -15.08 6.76 8.67
C LEU A 34 -16.48 7.38 8.73
N ARG A 35 -16.80 8.31 7.82
CA ARG A 35 -18.16 8.86 7.68
C ARG A 35 -19.15 7.80 7.21
N HIS A 36 -18.70 6.82 6.43
CA HIS A 36 -19.54 5.69 6.02
C HIS A 36 -19.82 4.77 7.21
N ALA A 37 -18.80 4.40 7.99
CA ALA A 37 -18.91 3.59 9.19
C ALA A 37 -19.89 4.21 10.20
N ALA A 38 -19.82 5.52 10.42
CA ALA A 38 -20.73 6.24 11.32
C ALA A 38 -22.22 6.24 10.89
N ARG A 39 -22.54 5.76 9.68
CA ARG A 39 -23.91 5.63 9.17
C ARG A 39 -24.41 4.18 9.15
N LEU A 40 -23.55 3.20 9.38
CA LEU A 40 -23.92 1.79 9.42
C LEU A 40 -24.75 1.50 10.67
N THR A 41 -25.68 0.55 10.56
CA THR A 41 -26.46 0.05 11.69
C THR A 41 -25.83 -1.23 12.25
N GLU A 42 -26.25 -1.68 13.44
CA GLU A 42 -25.78 -2.94 14.04
C GLU A 42 -25.95 -4.14 13.10
N GLU A 43 -27.03 -4.15 12.29
CA GLU A 43 -27.27 -5.20 11.31
C GLU A 43 -26.23 -5.23 10.18
N ASP A 44 -25.68 -4.07 9.79
CA ASP A 44 -24.62 -3.98 8.78
C ASP A 44 -23.30 -4.56 9.30
N TRP A 45 -23.10 -4.58 10.62
CA TRP A 45 -21.90 -5.13 11.27
C TRP A 45 -21.95 -6.65 11.46
N VAL A 46 -23.13 -7.27 11.26
CA VAL A 46 -23.32 -8.72 11.45
C VAL A 46 -23.43 -9.41 10.10
N ARG A 47 -22.55 -10.38 9.81
CA ARG A 47 -22.61 -11.14 8.56
C ARG A 47 -23.61 -12.30 8.65
N GLU A 48 -24.58 -12.34 7.74
CA GLU A 48 -25.45 -13.50 7.54
C GLU A 48 -24.68 -14.67 6.89
N GLY A 49 -24.15 -15.58 7.72
CA GLY A 49 -23.55 -16.84 7.25
C GLY A 49 -22.19 -17.12 7.87
N GLY A 50 -22.18 -18.06 8.81
CA GLY A 50 -21.05 -18.34 9.71
C GLY A 50 -19.71 -18.62 9.04
N LEU A 51 -18.62 -18.46 9.81
CA LEU A 51 -17.20 -18.85 9.62
C LEU A 51 -16.73 -19.18 8.19
N LYS A 52 -17.11 -18.38 7.18
CA LYS A 52 -16.40 -18.40 5.90
C LYS A 52 -15.27 -17.39 6.01
N TYR A 53 -14.04 -17.89 6.10
CA TYR A 53 -12.78 -17.15 6.06
C TYR A 53 -12.51 -16.44 4.72
N GLN A 54 -13.53 -16.29 3.87
CA GLN A 54 -13.40 -15.93 2.47
C GLN A 54 -14.36 -14.80 2.13
N ILE A 55 -13.83 -13.71 1.59
CA ILE A 55 -14.59 -12.58 1.04
C ILE A 55 -14.97 -12.96 -0.39
N LYS A 56 -16.26 -13.14 -0.71
CA LYS A 56 -16.70 -13.65 -2.02
C LYS A 56 -17.12 -12.56 -3.00
N THR A 57 -17.54 -11.41 -2.50
CA THR A 57 -18.04 -10.30 -3.32
C THR A 57 -17.42 -8.97 -2.92
N VAL A 58 -17.41 -8.02 -3.85
CA VAL A 58 -16.98 -6.62 -3.59
C VAL A 58 -17.81 -6.00 -2.46
N ALA A 59 -19.10 -6.34 -2.38
CA ALA A 59 -20.01 -5.83 -1.36
C ALA A 59 -19.67 -6.29 0.07
N GLU A 60 -18.92 -7.38 0.22
CA GLU A 60 -18.45 -7.87 1.53
C GLU A 60 -17.22 -7.09 2.04
N VAL A 61 -16.60 -6.24 1.19
CA VAL A 61 -15.50 -5.36 1.59
C VAL A 61 -16.07 -3.98 1.93
N LEU A 62 -16.48 -3.78 3.18
CA LEU A 62 -17.13 -2.52 3.63
C LEU A 62 -16.18 -1.31 3.57
N PHE A 63 -14.90 -1.51 3.89
CA PHE A 63 -13.90 -0.45 4.01
C PHE A 63 -12.65 -0.77 3.16
N PRO A 64 -12.77 -0.79 1.82
CA PRO A 64 -11.70 -1.26 0.96
C PRO A 64 -10.43 -0.40 1.02
N PHE A 65 -10.54 0.91 1.31
CA PHE A 65 -9.36 1.76 1.46
C PHE A 65 -8.64 1.54 2.79
N ILE A 66 -9.36 1.46 3.92
CA ILE A 66 -8.78 1.08 5.22
C ILE A 66 -8.13 -0.31 5.12
N LEU A 67 -8.80 -1.28 4.48
CA LEU A 67 -8.24 -2.61 4.26
C LEU A 67 -6.98 -2.57 3.38
N THR A 68 -6.96 -1.72 2.35
CA THR A 68 -5.75 -1.49 1.54
C THR A 68 -4.61 -0.91 2.37
N CYS A 69 -4.90 0.08 3.24
CA CYS A 69 -3.91 0.67 4.13
C CYS A 69 -3.32 -0.35 5.11
N LEU A 70 -4.17 -1.17 5.74
CA LEU A 70 -3.73 -2.27 6.61
C LEU A 70 -2.89 -3.29 5.84
N THR A 71 -3.34 -3.69 4.65
CA THR A 71 -2.62 -4.67 3.83
C THR A 71 -1.24 -4.16 3.45
N VAL A 72 -1.13 -2.94 2.92
CA VAL A 72 0.17 -2.37 2.52
C VAL A 72 1.05 -2.11 3.73
N GLY A 73 0.49 -1.55 4.80
CA GLY A 73 1.23 -1.20 6.01
C GLY A 73 1.74 -2.41 6.78
N THR A 74 1.00 -3.52 6.78
CA THR A 74 1.43 -4.81 7.33
C THR A 74 2.38 -5.54 6.40
N ALA A 75 2.12 -5.50 5.09
CA ALA A 75 2.93 -6.24 4.13
C ALA A 75 4.31 -5.64 3.94
N LEU A 76 4.49 -4.32 3.96
CA LEU A 76 5.73 -3.68 3.49
C LEU A 76 6.30 -2.71 4.52
N ASN A 77 7.48 -3.03 5.08
CA ASN A 77 8.32 -2.06 5.76
C ASN A 77 9.50 -1.68 4.87
N VAL A 78 9.39 -0.51 4.24
CA VAL A 78 10.39 0.01 3.29
C VAL A 78 11.73 0.36 3.97
N LYS A 79 11.72 0.69 5.27
CA LYS A 79 12.97 1.03 5.98
C LYS A 79 13.81 -0.20 6.33
N GLU A 80 13.15 -1.33 6.53
CA GLU A 80 13.79 -2.58 6.94
C GLU A 80 13.91 -3.59 5.79
N ASP A 81 13.55 -3.16 4.57
CA ASP A 81 13.45 -4.00 3.37
C ASP A 81 12.71 -5.31 3.65
N TYR A 82 11.65 -5.25 4.46
CA TYR A 82 10.86 -6.41 4.87
C TYR A 82 9.54 -6.47 4.12
N LEU A 83 9.17 -7.70 3.74
CA LEU A 83 7.86 -7.98 3.17
C LEU A 83 7.21 -9.17 3.88
N ALA A 84 6.02 -8.96 4.43
CA ALA A 84 5.17 -9.99 4.98
C ALA A 84 4.01 -10.32 4.05
N ARG A 85 3.59 -11.58 4.11
CA ARG A 85 2.31 -12.00 3.57
C ARG A 85 1.19 -11.59 4.53
N VAL A 86 0.16 -10.95 3.99
CA VAL A 86 -1.01 -10.54 4.77
C VAL A 86 -2.17 -11.51 4.53
N HIS A 87 -2.72 -12.02 5.63
CA HIS A 87 -3.95 -12.78 5.65
C HIS A 87 -5.09 -11.87 6.06
N VAL A 88 -5.99 -11.57 5.14
CA VAL A 88 -7.16 -10.75 5.40
C VAL A 88 -8.25 -11.62 6.00
N LEU A 89 -8.74 -11.25 7.18
CA LEU A 89 -9.89 -11.87 7.82
C LEU A 89 -11.18 -11.11 7.48
N PRO A 90 -12.36 -11.76 7.57
CA PRO A 90 -13.65 -11.07 7.45
C PRO A 90 -13.76 -9.87 8.39
N PHE A 91 -14.45 -8.82 7.95
CA PHE A 91 -14.56 -7.57 8.72
C PHE A 91 -15.27 -7.74 10.09
N ASP A 92 -16.11 -8.76 10.21
CA ASP A 92 -16.89 -9.12 11.40
C ASP A 92 -16.15 -10.10 12.33
N THR A 93 -14.88 -10.42 12.03
CA THR A 93 -14.06 -11.27 12.90
C THR A 93 -13.80 -10.56 14.21
N SER A 94 -14.13 -11.20 15.33
CA SER A 94 -13.81 -10.66 16.66
C SER A 94 -12.29 -10.59 16.85
N PHE A 95 -11.80 -9.66 17.68
CA PHE A 95 -10.37 -9.45 17.88
C PHE A 95 -9.65 -10.69 18.48
N ASP A 96 -10.40 -11.57 19.13
CA ASP A 96 -9.93 -12.80 19.79
C ASP A 96 -10.14 -14.08 18.96
N GLU A 97 -10.77 -13.99 17.77
CA GLU A 97 -11.09 -15.15 16.91
C GLU A 97 -9.99 -15.51 15.89
N GLY A 98 -8.94 -14.68 15.78
CA GLY A 98 -7.80 -14.92 14.90
C GLY A 98 -6.72 -15.82 15.50
N ASP A 99 -5.72 -16.17 14.68
CA ASP A 99 -4.45 -16.73 15.17
C ASP A 99 -3.65 -15.61 15.85
N ASN A 100 -3.83 -15.48 17.16
CA ASN A 100 -3.38 -14.36 17.98
C ASN A 100 -2.52 -14.82 19.17
N ASP A 101 -1.83 -15.96 19.00
CA ASP A 101 -0.92 -16.53 20.00
C ASP A 101 0.18 -15.53 20.44
N ASP A 102 0.47 -14.53 19.60
CA ASP A 102 1.43 -13.45 19.86
C ASP A 102 0.78 -12.09 20.22
N GLY A 103 -0.48 -12.11 20.64
CA GLY A 103 -1.28 -10.91 20.92
C GLY A 103 -1.75 -10.18 19.66
N ILE A 104 -2.28 -8.97 19.85
CA ILE A 104 -2.79 -8.13 18.76
C ILE A 104 -2.30 -6.69 18.85
N THR A 105 -2.31 -6.01 17.71
CA THR A 105 -2.16 -4.56 17.64
C THR A 105 -3.53 -3.94 17.38
N VAL A 106 -3.92 -2.98 18.22
CA VAL A 106 -5.15 -2.20 18.06
C VAL A 106 -4.79 -0.78 17.68
N LEU A 107 -5.49 -0.25 16.67
CA LEU A 107 -5.34 1.12 16.19
C LEU A 107 -6.70 1.82 16.26
N ASP A 108 -6.72 3.00 16.86
CA ASP A 108 -7.88 3.89 16.85
C ASP A 108 -7.64 5.03 15.87
N ILE A 109 -8.41 5.00 14.79
CA ILE A 109 -8.35 5.95 13.68
C ILE A 109 -9.52 6.95 13.69
N THR A 110 -10.26 7.05 14.80
CA THR A 110 -11.39 7.99 14.94
C THR A 110 -10.95 9.43 14.69
N ASP A 111 -9.76 9.79 15.18
CA ASP A 111 -9.09 11.06 14.88
C ASP A 111 -7.84 10.80 14.02
N LEU A 112 -7.93 11.12 12.72
CA LEU A 112 -6.83 10.94 11.77
C LEU A 112 -5.63 11.84 12.05
N GLU A 113 -5.77 12.92 12.83
CA GLU A 113 -4.64 13.74 13.26
C GLU A 113 -3.95 13.17 14.51
N ARG A 114 -4.63 12.27 15.22
CA ARG A 114 -4.18 11.70 16.48
C ARG A 114 -4.51 10.20 16.55
N VAL A 115 -4.04 9.44 15.56
CA VAL A 115 -4.20 7.98 15.55
C VAL A 115 -3.53 7.37 16.78
N ARG A 116 -4.30 6.64 17.58
CA ARG A 116 -3.84 6.00 18.82
C ARG A 116 -3.57 4.52 18.62
N TYR A 117 -2.78 3.93 19.50
CA TYR A 117 -2.44 2.52 19.43
C TYR A 117 -2.41 1.86 20.82
N CYS A 118 -2.53 0.55 20.85
CA CYS A 118 -2.00 -0.29 21.93
C CYS A 118 -1.69 -1.69 21.40
N PHE A 119 -0.84 -2.43 22.10
CA PHE A 119 -0.73 -3.88 21.94
C PHE A 119 -1.58 -4.56 23.00
N VAL A 120 -2.21 -5.69 22.70
CA VAL A 120 -2.98 -6.44 23.69
C VAL A 120 -2.43 -7.85 23.76
N ASN A 121 -2.04 -8.27 24.96
CA ASN A 121 -1.74 -9.66 25.23
C ASN A 121 -3.05 -10.42 25.45
N ILE A 122 -3.41 -11.33 24.55
CA ILE A 122 -4.64 -12.14 24.65
C ILE A 122 -4.35 -13.47 25.36
N VAL A 123 -3.12 -13.98 25.27
CA VAL A 123 -2.77 -15.29 25.82
C VAL A 123 -2.56 -15.20 27.32
N PRO A 124 -3.23 -16.05 28.13
CA PRO A 124 -2.82 -16.28 29.50
C PRO A 124 -1.47 -17.01 29.47
N MET A 125 -0.37 -16.25 29.39
CA MET A 125 0.96 -16.85 29.43
C MET A 125 1.11 -17.57 30.76
N TYR A 126 1.11 -18.90 30.71
CA TYR A 126 1.66 -19.69 31.80
C TYR A 126 3.08 -19.16 32.01
N SER A 127 3.44 -18.83 33.24
CA SER A 127 4.82 -18.50 33.59
C SER A 127 5.68 -19.72 33.26
N GLU A 128 6.17 -19.82 32.03
CA GLU A 128 7.19 -20.78 31.69
C GLU A 128 8.41 -20.35 32.50
N ASN A 129 8.71 -21.11 33.54
CA ASN A 129 9.99 -21.03 34.21
C ASN A 129 11.03 -21.45 33.18
N GLU A 130 11.50 -20.52 32.35
CA GLU A 130 12.67 -20.73 31.51
C GLU A 130 13.84 -20.94 32.47
N TYR A 131 14.36 -22.17 32.50
CA TYR A 131 15.64 -22.45 33.11
C TYR A 131 16.71 -21.89 32.17
N ASP A 132 17.27 -20.73 32.51
CA ASP A 132 18.51 -20.31 31.86
C ASP A 132 19.60 -21.35 32.18
N GLY A 133 20.50 -21.60 31.22
CA GLY A 133 21.52 -22.66 31.29
C GLY A 133 22.52 -22.52 32.46
N ASP A 134 22.44 -21.47 33.27
CA ASP A 134 23.23 -21.26 34.48
C ASP A 134 22.47 -21.55 35.81
N GLY A 135 21.17 -21.86 35.74
CA GLY A 135 20.33 -22.16 36.89
C GLY A 135 19.79 -20.95 37.66
N THR A 136 19.97 -19.72 37.16
CA THR A 136 19.28 -18.53 37.69
C THR A 136 17.87 -18.43 37.11
N GLN A 137 16.89 -18.28 38.01
CA GLN A 137 15.47 -18.17 37.65
C GLN A 137 15.13 -16.69 37.50
N GLU A 138 15.28 -16.12 36.31
CA GLU A 138 14.70 -14.80 36.03
C GLU A 138 13.19 -14.94 35.87
N THR A 139 12.44 -14.51 36.90
CA THR A 139 10.98 -14.48 36.81
C THR A 139 10.59 -13.28 35.95
N ARG A 140 10.26 -13.52 34.68
CA ARG A 140 9.66 -12.48 33.85
C ARG A 140 8.27 -12.17 34.38
N VAL A 141 8.09 -10.96 34.89
CA VAL A 141 6.76 -10.42 35.22
C VAL A 141 6.12 -10.01 33.90
N LEU A 142 5.36 -10.92 33.30
CA LEU A 142 4.58 -10.63 32.12
C LEU A 142 3.33 -9.84 32.50
N PRO A 143 2.91 -8.87 31.67
CA PRO A 143 1.65 -8.18 31.90
C PRO A 143 0.46 -9.16 31.77
N PRO A 144 -0.63 -8.94 32.53
CA PRO A 144 -1.79 -9.82 32.49
C PRO A 144 -2.41 -9.88 31.08
N SER A 145 -3.11 -10.98 30.81
CA SER A 145 -3.98 -11.06 29.63
C SER A 145 -5.04 -9.95 29.68
N MET A 146 -5.52 -9.52 28.51
CA MET A 146 -6.52 -8.45 28.35
C MET A 146 -6.09 -7.09 28.92
N THR A 147 -4.78 -6.83 28.90
CA THR A 147 -4.19 -5.55 29.29
C THR A 147 -3.60 -4.84 28.05
N PRO A 148 -3.96 -3.58 27.77
CA PRO A 148 -3.28 -2.77 26.76
C PRO A 148 -1.86 -2.44 27.21
N LEU A 149 -0.92 -2.61 26.29
CA LEU A 149 0.50 -2.44 26.48
C LEU A 149 1.01 -1.32 25.59
N THR A 150 1.94 -0.55 26.13
CA THR A 150 2.80 0.36 25.37
C THR A 150 3.78 -0.44 24.51
N GLY A 151 4.37 0.19 23.48
CA GLY A 151 5.44 -0.42 22.70
C GLY A 151 6.60 -0.97 23.56
N PRO A 152 7.13 -0.21 24.54
CA PRO A 152 8.17 -0.70 25.44
C PRO A 152 7.73 -1.90 26.29
N GLN A 153 6.50 -1.89 26.81
CA GLN A 153 5.96 -3.02 27.59
C GLN A 153 5.83 -4.27 26.73
N TYR A 154 5.30 -4.14 25.51
CA TYR A 154 5.18 -5.26 24.56
C TYR A 154 6.57 -5.83 24.22
N LEU A 155 7.52 -4.98 23.83
CA LEU A 155 8.90 -5.40 23.53
C LEU A 155 9.57 -6.10 24.71
N SER A 156 9.35 -5.63 25.93
CA SER A 156 9.89 -6.27 27.15
C SER A 156 9.27 -7.63 27.46
N GLY A 157 8.03 -7.86 27.03
CA GLY A 157 7.36 -9.16 27.14
C GLY A 157 7.93 -10.19 26.17
N TYR A 158 8.26 -9.76 24.95
CA TYR A 158 8.75 -10.61 23.87
C TYR A 158 10.26 -10.85 23.92
N TYR A 159 11.06 -9.83 24.19
CA TYR A 159 12.52 -9.88 24.07
C TYR A 159 13.22 -9.87 25.43
N LYS A 160 14.29 -10.68 25.58
CA LYS A 160 15.18 -10.62 26.77
C LYS A 160 15.76 -9.20 26.87
N ALA A 161 15.85 -8.64 28.09
CA ALA A 161 16.43 -7.32 28.33
C ALA A 161 17.98 -7.34 28.25
N THR A 162 18.53 -7.72 27.10
CA THR A 162 19.98 -7.69 26.86
C THR A 162 20.42 -6.33 26.33
N PRO A 163 21.69 -5.93 26.51
CA PRO A 163 22.22 -4.70 25.92
C PRO A 163 22.02 -4.62 24.40
N GLU A 164 22.13 -5.76 23.69
CA GLU A 164 21.92 -5.79 22.24
C GLU A 164 20.48 -5.43 21.86
N ASN A 165 19.48 -5.96 22.58
CA ASN A 165 18.08 -5.66 22.31
C ASN A 165 17.72 -4.22 22.70
N GLN A 166 18.27 -3.70 23.79
CA GLN A 166 18.08 -2.31 24.19
C GLN A 166 18.64 -1.34 23.15
N GLU A 167 19.80 -1.65 22.58
CA GLU A 167 20.39 -0.88 21.49
C GLU A 167 19.56 -1.00 20.20
N ALA A 168 19.17 -2.23 19.83
CA ALA A 168 18.40 -2.50 18.62
C ALA A 168 17.01 -1.84 18.62
N PHE A 169 16.32 -1.83 19.76
CA PHE A 169 14.96 -1.26 19.87
C PHE A 169 14.93 0.17 20.40
N GLY A 170 16.08 0.80 20.68
CA GLY A 170 16.15 2.11 21.32
C GLY A 170 15.39 3.20 20.56
N ASP A 171 15.48 3.21 19.23
CA ASP A 171 14.77 4.19 18.39
C ASP A 171 13.28 3.86 18.21
N LEU A 172 12.94 2.57 18.26
CA LEU A 172 11.56 2.09 18.22
C LEU A 172 10.81 2.50 19.50
N VAL A 173 11.43 2.30 20.66
CA VAL A 173 10.93 2.73 21.98
C VAL A 173 10.67 4.23 22.02
N LYS A 174 11.65 5.05 21.60
CA LYS A 174 11.48 6.52 21.53
C LYS A 174 10.34 6.93 20.62
N SER A 175 10.16 6.23 19.50
CA SER A 175 9.06 6.52 18.57
C SER A 175 7.71 6.30 19.28
N PHE A 176 7.56 5.19 19.99
CA PHE A 176 6.32 4.85 20.70
C PHE A 176 5.98 5.73 21.90
N GLU A 177 6.98 6.29 22.58
CA GLU A 177 6.76 7.23 23.70
C GLU A 177 6.06 8.52 23.27
N THR A 178 6.18 8.91 22.00
CA THR A 178 5.54 10.12 21.45
C THR A 178 4.08 9.90 21.02
N LEU A 179 3.64 8.64 20.97
CA LEU A 179 2.37 8.28 20.37
C LEU A 179 1.26 8.16 21.42
N PRO A 180 0.03 8.60 21.10
CA PRO A 180 -1.08 8.49 22.02
C PRO A 180 -1.52 7.03 22.17
N LEU A 181 -1.75 6.61 23.41
CA LEU A 181 -2.18 5.26 23.74
C LEU A 181 -3.71 5.16 23.79
N ILE A 182 -4.21 3.98 23.45
CA ILE A 182 -5.58 3.54 23.75
C ILE A 182 -5.60 3.02 25.18
N ASP A 183 -6.55 3.47 25.99
CA ASP A 183 -6.68 3.01 27.38
C ASP A 183 -7.68 1.84 27.53
N CYS A 184 -7.73 1.21 28.71
CA CYS A 184 -8.64 0.10 28.93
C CYS A 184 -10.13 0.49 28.87
N ARG A 185 -10.48 1.77 29.14
CA ARG A 185 -11.88 2.23 29.07
C ARG A 185 -12.32 2.35 27.62
N ASP A 186 -11.45 2.84 26.74
CA ASP A 186 -11.68 2.84 25.29
C ASP A 186 -11.92 1.42 24.77
N LEU A 187 -11.07 0.46 25.17
CA LEU A 187 -11.20 -0.95 24.77
C LEU A 187 -12.47 -1.59 25.34
N TYR A 188 -12.81 -1.32 26.60
CA TYR A 188 -14.07 -1.76 27.20
C TYR A 188 -15.28 -1.17 26.48
N SER A 189 -15.22 0.10 26.06
CA SER A 189 -16.30 0.72 25.28
C SER A 189 -16.48 0.06 23.91
N ALA A 190 -15.40 -0.37 23.26
CA ALA A 190 -15.46 -1.06 21.97
C ALA A 190 -15.90 -2.52 22.13
N TRP A 191 -15.45 -3.19 23.18
CA TRP A 191 -15.71 -4.62 23.45
C TRP A 191 -16.18 -4.84 24.90
N PRO A 192 -17.43 -4.46 25.24
CA PRO A 192 -17.92 -4.45 26.62
C PRO A 192 -18.13 -5.85 27.23
N ASN A 193 -18.21 -6.88 26.39
CA ASN A 193 -18.41 -8.26 26.83
C ASN A 193 -17.11 -8.98 27.24
N HIS A 194 -15.98 -8.26 27.28
CA HIS A 194 -14.67 -8.83 27.57
C HIS A 194 -14.10 -8.30 28.90
N SER A 195 -13.33 -9.15 29.58
CA SER A 195 -12.76 -8.86 30.90
C SER A 195 -11.44 -8.08 30.80
N TRP A 196 -11.53 -6.81 30.40
CA TRP A 196 -10.38 -5.90 30.35
C TRP A 196 -9.81 -5.64 31.75
N VAL A 197 -8.48 -5.60 31.85
CA VAL A 197 -7.75 -5.45 33.12
C VAL A 197 -6.91 -4.17 33.11
N ILE A 198 -6.91 -3.46 34.25
CA ILE A 198 -6.01 -2.34 34.53
C ILE A 198 -5.04 -2.76 35.62
N MET A 199 -3.75 -2.44 35.42
CA MET A 199 -2.72 -2.59 36.43
C MET A 199 -2.62 -1.33 37.27
N VAL A 200 -2.90 -1.43 38.58
CA VAL A 200 -2.76 -0.33 39.53
C VAL A 200 -1.63 -0.65 40.50
N ALA A 201 -0.67 0.26 40.64
CA ALA A 201 0.37 0.13 41.64
C ALA A 201 -0.17 0.60 42.99
N HIS A 202 -0.26 -0.31 43.96
CA HIS A 202 -0.64 -0.01 45.34
C HIS A 202 0.46 -0.48 46.29
N ASP A 203 1.09 0.45 47.02
CA ASP A 203 2.08 0.15 48.06
C ASP A 203 3.16 -0.90 47.67
N GLU A 204 3.78 -0.72 46.50
CA GLU A 204 4.80 -1.61 45.91
C GLU A 204 4.30 -2.95 45.33
N GLU A 205 3.01 -3.27 45.45
CA GLU A 205 2.36 -4.39 44.78
C GLU A 205 1.56 -3.93 43.56
N LEU A 206 1.55 -4.76 42.50
CA LEU A 206 0.73 -4.53 41.31
C LEU A 206 -0.59 -5.29 41.46
N GLU A 207 -1.69 -4.56 41.62
CA GLU A 207 -3.04 -5.11 41.68
C GLU A 207 -3.69 -5.10 40.29
N GLN A 208 -4.38 -6.19 39.96
CA GLN A 208 -5.18 -6.33 38.74
C GLN A 208 -6.62 -5.96 39.07
N LEU A 209 -7.13 -4.90 38.46
CA LEU A 209 -8.53 -4.49 38.60
C LEU A 209 -9.27 -4.68 37.29
N HIS A 210 -10.47 -5.24 37.36
CA HIS A 210 -11.34 -5.37 36.21
C HIS A 210 -12.08 -4.06 35.91
N VAL A 211 -12.12 -3.66 34.63
CA VAL A 211 -12.69 -2.37 34.22
C VAL A 211 -14.19 -2.28 34.52
N ASP A 212 -14.94 -3.36 34.37
CA ASP A 212 -16.36 -3.42 34.69
C ASP A 212 -16.64 -3.25 36.18
N GLU A 213 -15.77 -3.76 37.05
CA GLU A 213 -15.85 -3.54 38.49
C GLU A 213 -15.61 -2.07 38.85
N ILE A 214 -14.60 -1.43 38.24
CA ILE A 214 -14.31 -0.01 38.43
C ILE A 214 -15.49 0.85 38.00
N ILE A 215 -16.03 0.61 36.80
CA ILE A 215 -17.17 1.36 36.27
C ILE A 215 -18.40 1.17 37.18
N ALA A 216 -18.68 -0.06 37.61
CA ALA A 216 -19.81 -0.34 38.48
C ALA A 216 -19.65 0.30 39.88
N GLU A 217 -18.43 0.41 40.41
CA GLU A 217 -18.16 1.11 41.67
C GLU A 217 -18.26 2.63 41.54
N GLU A 218 -17.75 3.21 40.45
CA GLU A 218 -17.93 4.63 40.11
C GLU A 218 -19.43 4.98 40.06
N GLU A 219 -20.24 4.18 39.35
CA GLU A 219 -21.69 4.35 39.26
C GLU A 219 -22.42 4.19 40.62
N ARG A 220 -22.01 3.22 41.46
CA ARG A 220 -22.62 2.97 42.78
C ARG A 220 -22.25 4.01 43.83
N SER A 221 -21.02 4.49 43.80
CA SER A 221 -20.51 5.41 44.81
C SER A 221 -21.21 6.78 44.76
N GLY A 222 -21.94 7.07 43.67
CA GLY A 222 -22.57 8.38 43.48
C GLY A 222 -21.56 9.52 43.41
N ASN A 223 -20.26 9.21 43.43
CA ASN A 223 -19.19 10.08 42.96
C ASN A 223 -19.25 10.11 41.42
N ASN A 224 -20.42 10.48 40.90
CA ASN A 224 -20.46 11.35 39.74
C ASN A 224 -20.02 12.76 40.18
N ASP A 225 -18.87 12.87 40.84
CA ASP A 225 -17.89 13.83 40.36
C ASP A 225 -17.42 13.29 38.99
N GLU A 226 -18.36 13.22 38.04
CA GLU A 226 -18.12 13.66 36.70
C GLU A 226 -17.70 15.12 36.82
N VAL A 227 -16.45 15.29 37.26
CA VAL A 227 -15.47 15.94 36.41
C VAL A 227 -15.48 15.18 35.07
N LYS A 228 -16.59 15.26 34.33
CA LYS A 228 -16.53 15.60 32.92
C LYS A 228 -15.83 16.96 32.90
N VAL A 229 -14.52 16.91 33.05
CA VAL A 229 -13.64 17.71 32.24
C VAL A 229 -13.67 17.00 30.87
N GLU A 230 -14.80 16.89 30.16
CA GLU A 230 -15.23 18.00 29.32
C GLU A 230 -14.88 19.32 30.01
N ALA A 231 -13.61 19.72 29.87
CA ALA A 231 -13.39 21.13 29.70
C ALA A 231 -14.30 21.45 28.51
N SER A 232 -15.55 21.83 28.81
CA SER A 232 -16.21 22.90 28.13
C SER A 232 -15.24 24.05 28.34
N GLU A 233 -14.14 24.02 27.58
CA GLU A 233 -13.23 25.12 27.40
C GLU A 233 -14.17 26.20 26.96
N ILE A 234 -14.52 27.08 27.89
CA ILE A 234 -15.45 28.16 27.63
C ILE A 234 -14.89 28.82 26.38
N PRO A 235 -15.57 28.69 25.23
CA PRO A 235 -14.95 28.98 23.97
C PRO A 235 -14.50 30.42 24.02
N SER A 236 -13.25 30.66 23.66
CA SER A 236 -12.65 31.99 23.75
C SER A 236 -13.58 33.02 23.12
N LEU A 237 -13.55 34.27 23.61
CA LEU A 237 -14.39 35.34 23.03
C LEU A 237 -14.21 35.42 21.51
N ARG A 238 -13.01 35.13 21.00
CA ARG A 238 -12.69 35.02 19.58
C ARG A 238 -13.46 33.89 18.90
N GLN A 239 -13.35 32.65 19.38
CA GLN A 239 -14.10 31.49 18.84
C GLN A 239 -15.61 31.74 18.87
N SER A 240 -16.13 32.25 19.98
CA SER A 240 -17.55 32.59 20.14
C SER A 240 -18.00 33.68 19.17
N SER A 241 -17.18 34.72 18.96
CA SER A 241 -17.48 35.79 18.00
C SER A 241 -17.42 35.29 16.55
N LEU A 242 -16.41 34.46 16.23
CA LEU A 242 -16.25 33.87 14.91
C LEU A 242 -17.42 32.94 14.57
N ALA A 243 -17.87 32.12 15.52
CA ALA A 243 -19.06 31.28 15.37
C ALA A 243 -20.33 32.11 15.07
N LYS A 244 -20.49 33.26 15.73
CA LYS A 244 -21.60 34.19 15.45
C LYS A 244 -21.49 34.83 14.06
N VAL A 245 -20.29 35.26 13.66
CA VAL A 245 -20.04 35.82 12.32
C VAL A 245 -20.33 34.78 11.24
N LEU A 246 -19.88 33.54 11.42
CA LEU A 246 -20.13 32.44 10.48
C LEU A 246 -21.62 32.12 10.38
N LYS A 247 -22.33 32.05 11.52
CA LYS A 247 -23.78 31.87 11.51
C LYS A 247 -24.48 33.00 10.74
N SER A 248 -24.12 34.25 11.03
CA SER A 248 -24.64 35.40 10.29
C SER A 248 -24.34 35.31 8.80
N ALA A 249 -23.13 34.90 8.41
CA ALA A 249 -22.73 34.76 7.02
C ALA A 249 -23.56 33.70 6.28
N ILE A 250 -23.82 32.56 6.92
CA ILE A 250 -24.62 31.45 6.39
C ILE A 250 -26.10 31.83 6.25
N ASP A 251 -26.63 32.58 7.22
CA ASP A 251 -28.05 32.98 7.27
C ASP A 251 -28.34 34.23 6.40
N SER A 252 -27.30 34.98 6.01
CA SER A 252 -27.45 36.19 5.19
C SER A 252 -27.75 35.87 3.72
N PRO A 253 -28.42 36.77 2.98
CA PRO A 253 -28.57 36.62 1.54
C PRO A 253 -27.21 36.69 0.82
N SER A 254 -27.05 35.95 -0.28
CA SER A 254 -25.78 35.85 -1.02
C SER A 254 -25.21 37.20 -1.50
N SER A 255 -26.04 38.24 -1.58
CA SER A 255 -25.62 39.62 -1.92
C SER A 255 -24.83 40.32 -0.82
N GLU A 256 -25.03 39.95 0.45
CA GLU A 256 -24.36 40.58 1.60
C GLU A 256 -23.08 39.84 1.99
N LEU A 257 -22.98 38.55 1.62
CA LEU A 257 -21.85 37.69 1.93
C LEU A 257 -20.48 38.24 1.51
N PRO A 258 -20.28 38.87 0.32
CA PRO A 258 -18.99 39.42 -0.07
C PRO A 258 -18.43 40.44 0.94
N ARG A 259 -19.30 41.29 1.51
CA ARG A 259 -18.90 42.27 2.54
C ARG A 259 -18.49 41.58 3.84
N ILE A 260 -19.26 40.56 4.26
CA ILE A 260 -18.95 39.80 5.48
C ILE A 260 -17.60 39.08 5.34
N ILE A 261 -17.37 38.43 4.20
CA ILE A 261 -16.11 37.74 3.90
C ILE A 261 -14.94 38.72 3.87
N GLU A 262 -15.09 39.88 3.23
CA GLU A 262 -14.03 40.90 3.18
C GLU A 262 -13.52 41.26 4.59
N PHE A 263 -14.42 41.57 5.53
CA PHE A 263 -14.03 41.89 6.90
C PHE A 263 -13.55 40.67 7.70
N ALA A 264 -14.24 39.54 7.59
CA ALA A 264 -13.93 38.36 8.38
C ALA A 264 -12.61 37.68 7.95
N SER A 265 -12.26 37.76 6.66
CA SER A 265 -11.02 37.21 6.09
C SER A 265 -9.75 37.89 6.61
N LEU A 266 -9.85 39.04 7.29
CA LEU A 266 -8.75 39.66 8.00
C LEU A 266 -8.25 38.81 9.18
N LEU A 267 -9.06 37.87 9.65
CA LEU A 267 -8.69 36.90 10.68
C LEU A 267 -8.09 35.65 10.01
N SER A 268 -6.85 35.30 10.39
CA SER A 268 -6.12 34.17 9.80
C SER A 268 -6.81 32.82 10.00
N ASP A 269 -7.58 32.66 11.08
CA ASP A 269 -8.35 31.46 11.45
C ASP A 269 -9.77 31.45 10.88
N PHE A 270 -10.20 32.47 10.13
CA PHE A 270 -11.55 32.53 9.56
C PHE A 270 -11.82 31.38 8.59
N TYR A 271 -10.99 31.20 7.56
CA TYR A 271 -11.22 30.14 6.57
C TYR A 271 -11.11 28.72 7.14
N PRO A 272 -10.09 28.39 7.97
CA PRO A 272 -10.05 27.10 8.65
C PRO A 272 -11.28 26.83 9.53
N THR A 273 -11.72 27.82 10.31
CA THR A 273 -12.90 27.67 11.18
C THR A 273 -14.18 27.56 10.36
N ALA A 274 -14.32 28.33 9.27
CA ALA A 274 -15.44 28.25 8.36
C ALA A 274 -15.54 26.86 7.72
N LYS A 275 -14.42 26.34 7.21
CA LYS A 275 -14.33 25.00 6.62
C LYS A 275 -14.74 23.94 7.65
N SER A 276 -14.10 23.94 8.82
CA SER A 276 -14.44 23.01 9.91
C SER A 276 -15.94 23.06 10.26
N LYS A 277 -16.52 24.25 10.41
CA LYS A 277 -17.95 24.47 10.70
C LYS A 277 -18.87 23.85 9.64
N LEU A 278 -18.54 24.04 8.36
CA LEU A 278 -19.34 23.54 7.23
C LEU A 278 -19.22 22.01 7.09
N TYR A 279 -18.04 21.43 7.30
CA TYR A 279 -17.84 19.99 7.29
C TYR A 279 -18.51 19.30 8.49
N ALA A 280 -18.58 19.97 9.65
CA ALA A 280 -19.31 19.47 10.81
C ALA A 280 -20.84 19.47 10.60
N ASN A 281 -21.37 20.26 9.67
CA ASN A 281 -22.81 20.32 9.35
C ASN A 281 -23.05 20.35 7.83
N PRO A 282 -22.81 19.24 7.11
CA PRO A 282 -22.81 19.25 5.64
C PRO A 282 -24.16 19.64 5.01
N THR A 283 -25.27 19.34 5.68
CA THR A 283 -26.64 19.66 5.24
C THR A 283 -26.88 21.17 5.05
N VAL A 284 -26.14 22.00 5.78
CA VAL A 284 -26.19 23.47 5.64
C VAL A 284 -25.70 23.90 4.26
N VAL A 285 -24.69 23.22 3.70
CA VAL A 285 -24.16 23.53 2.37
C VAL A 285 -25.15 23.13 1.27
N SER A 286 -25.83 21.99 1.43
CA SER A 286 -26.87 21.57 0.48
C SER A 286 -28.08 22.53 0.45
N THR A 287 -28.42 23.13 1.60
CA THR A 287 -29.63 23.96 1.74
C THR A 287 -29.39 25.48 1.59
N SER A 288 -28.21 26.00 1.92
CA SER A 288 -27.90 27.44 1.88
C SER A 288 -26.96 27.81 0.72
N ALA A 289 -27.43 28.71 -0.16
CA ALA A 289 -26.59 29.29 -1.22
C ALA A 289 -25.42 30.11 -0.67
N SER A 290 -25.59 30.78 0.47
CA SER A 290 -24.52 31.52 1.13
C SER A 290 -23.44 30.59 1.69
N ALA A 291 -23.83 29.42 2.23
CA ALA A 291 -22.87 28.39 2.64
C ALA A 291 -22.07 27.85 1.45
N ARG A 292 -22.72 27.59 0.30
CA ARG A 292 -22.01 27.18 -0.94
C ARG A 292 -21.06 28.25 -1.44
N ARG A 293 -21.46 29.52 -1.43
CA ARG A 293 -20.60 30.63 -1.87
C ARG A 293 -19.41 30.86 -0.91
N LEU A 294 -19.61 30.64 0.39
CA LEU A 294 -18.53 30.64 1.36
C LEU A 294 -17.54 29.50 1.09
N LEU A 295 -18.04 28.29 0.81
CA LEU A 295 -17.23 27.13 0.47
C LEU A 295 -16.44 27.31 -0.84
N ASN A 296 -17.09 27.85 -1.87
CA ASN A 296 -16.46 28.27 -3.13
C ASN A 296 -15.28 29.22 -2.87
N THR A 297 -15.46 30.19 -1.97
CA THR A 297 -14.38 31.14 -1.62
C THR A 297 -13.24 30.46 -0.86
N ILE A 298 -13.53 29.49 0.01
CA ILE A 298 -12.53 28.69 0.72
C ILE A 298 -11.68 27.90 -0.29
N PHE A 299 -12.33 27.19 -1.22
CA PHE A 299 -11.64 26.35 -2.21
C PHE A 299 -10.81 27.10 -3.24
N LYS A 300 -11.02 28.41 -3.41
CA LYS A 300 -10.21 29.24 -4.31
C LYS A 300 -8.69 29.13 -4.07
N LYS A 301 -8.27 28.80 -2.85
CA LYS A 301 -6.85 28.67 -2.46
C LYS A 301 -6.42 27.22 -2.24
N GLU A 302 -7.27 26.24 -2.53
CA GLU A 302 -7.00 24.83 -2.27
C GLU A 302 -6.74 24.06 -3.57
N SER A 303 -5.68 23.25 -3.58
CA SER A 303 -5.39 22.32 -4.68
C SER A 303 -6.09 20.97 -4.52
N THR A 304 -6.57 20.68 -3.31
CA THR A 304 -7.19 19.42 -2.92
C THR A 304 -8.56 19.71 -2.35
N ILE A 305 -9.60 19.34 -3.09
CA ILE A 305 -10.99 19.69 -2.78
C ILE A 305 -11.77 18.42 -2.51
N ASP A 306 -12.36 18.32 -1.32
CA ASP A 306 -13.24 17.21 -0.94
C ASP A 306 -14.70 17.66 -0.84
N LEU A 307 -15.52 17.22 -1.80
CA LEU A 307 -16.96 17.46 -1.79
C LEU A 307 -17.76 16.27 -1.29
N GLY A 308 -17.10 15.15 -0.94
CA GLY A 308 -17.79 13.93 -0.50
C GLY A 308 -18.65 14.05 0.76
N PRO A 309 -18.42 14.99 1.69
CA PRO A 309 -19.33 15.23 2.82
C PRO A 309 -20.71 15.77 2.42
N PHE A 310 -20.82 16.41 1.26
CA PHE A 310 -21.98 17.21 0.90
C PHE A 310 -22.85 16.47 -0.13
N ASP A 311 -24.14 16.32 0.20
CA ASP A 311 -25.14 15.81 -0.73
C ASP A 311 -25.60 16.95 -1.65
N LEU A 312 -24.80 17.23 -2.68
CA LEU A 312 -25.00 18.32 -3.64
C LEU A 312 -25.48 17.79 -4.98
N THR A 313 -26.36 18.53 -5.65
CA THR A 313 -26.67 18.26 -7.07
C THR A 313 -25.51 18.66 -7.99
N THR A 314 -25.52 18.20 -9.23
CA THR A 314 -24.51 18.57 -10.24
C THR A 314 -24.39 20.08 -10.43
N GLU A 315 -25.51 20.80 -10.41
CA GLU A 315 -25.54 22.27 -10.53
C GLU A 315 -24.92 22.94 -9.30
N GLN A 316 -25.22 22.44 -8.10
CA GLN A 316 -24.64 22.96 -6.85
C GLN A 316 -23.14 22.69 -6.76
N ILE A 317 -22.67 21.54 -7.26
CA ILE A 317 -21.24 21.26 -7.34
C ILE A 317 -20.55 22.26 -8.28
N LEU A 318 -21.14 22.54 -9.44
CA LEU A 318 -20.61 23.54 -10.37
C LEU A 318 -20.59 24.94 -9.76
N GLU A 319 -21.61 25.31 -8.97
CA GLU A 319 -21.64 26.56 -8.19
C GLU A 319 -20.47 26.61 -7.19
N VAL A 320 -20.22 25.54 -6.44
CA VAL A 320 -19.13 25.48 -5.46
C VAL A 320 -17.76 25.55 -6.15
N LEU A 321 -17.60 24.95 -7.33
CA LEU A 321 -16.35 24.91 -8.09
C LEU A 321 -16.14 26.12 -9.01
N GLU A 322 -17.05 27.09 -9.07
CA GLU A 322 -17.03 28.17 -10.05
C GLU A 322 -15.76 29.05 -9.98
N GLU A 323 -15.33 29.48 -8.79
CA GLU A 323 -14.12 30.31 -8.67
C GLU A 323 -12.85 29.52 -8.97
N VAL A 324 -12.80 28.27 -8.53
CA VAL A 324 -11.68 27.35 -8.79
C VAL A 324 -11.56 27.05 -10.29
N SER A 325 -12.70 27.02 -10.97
CA SER A 325 -12.76 26.83 -12.42
C SER A 325 -12.12 27.94 -13.23
N ASN A 326 -11.86 29.11 -12.63
CA ASN A 326 -11.11 30.18 -13.29
C ASN A 326 -9.60 29.86 -13.36
N ASN A 327 -9.08 29.06 -12.42
CA ASN A 327 -7.70 28.58 -12.39
C ASN A 327 -7.67 27.04 -12.24
N PRO A 328 -8.22 26.30 -13.22
CA PRO A 328 -8.41 24.84 -13.09
C PRO A 328 -7.08 24.07 -13.06
N ARG A 329 -5.96 24.73 -13.36
CA ARG A 329 -4.62 24.14 -13.34
C ARG A 329 -4.05 23.98 -11.93
N ASP A 330 -4.66 24.59 -10.93
CA ASP A 330 -4.17 24.55 -9.55
C ASP A 330 -4.80 23.39 -8.76
N VAL A 331 -5.87 22.79 -9.30
CA VAL A 331 -6.54 21.63 -8.70
C VAL A 331 -5.84 20.35 -9.11
N VAL A 332 -5.35 19.64 -8.10
CA VAL A 332 -4.63 18.37 -8.24
C VAL A 332 -5.48 17.20 -7.77
N SER A 333 -6.42 17.42 -6.85
CA SER A 333 -7.27 16.38 -6.28
C SER A 333 -8.72 16.81 -6.13
N LEU A 334 -9.65 15.96 -6.56
CA LEU A 334 -11.10 16.14 -6.42
C LEU A 334 -11.75 14.88 -5.87
N SER A 335 -12.65 15.05 -4.90
CA SER A 335 -13.47 13.98 -4.35
C SER A 335 -14.95 14.28 -4.50
N PHE A 336 -15.68 13.32 -5.05
CA PHE A 336 -17.14 13.27 -5.09
C PHE A 336 -17.68 12.02 -4.38
N SER A 337 -16.86 11.42 -3.52
CA SER A 337 -17.17 10.16 -2.84
C SER A 337 -18.48 10.24 -2.05
N GLY A 338 -19.35 9.23 -2.19
CA GLY A 338 -20.65 9.14 -1.52
C GLY A 338 -21.75 10.02 -2.13
N ASN A 339 -21.47 10.82 -3.16
CA ASN A 339 -22.49 11.63 -3.82
C ASN A 339 -23.19 10.81 -4.91
N LEU A 340 -24.47 10.50 -4.71
CA LEU A 340 -25.26 9.69 -5.63
C LEU A 340 -25.85 10.50 -6.81
N ASN A 341 -25.73 11.83 -6.79
CA ASN A 341 -26.29 12.72 -7.81
C ASN A 341 -25.34 12.92 -9.00
N ILE A 342 -24.07 12.50 -8.91
CA ILE A 342 -23.13 12.63 -10.03
C ILE A 342 -23.51 11.69 -11.18
N THR A 343 -23.37 12.17 -12.42
CA THR A 343 -23.64 11.41 -13.65
C THR A 343 -22.37 11.24 -14.50
N GLU A 344 -22.44 10.37 -15.51
CA GLU A 344 -21.34 10.16 -16.45
C GLU A 344 -21.00 11.45 -17.22
N GLU A 345 -22.00 12.18 -17.69
CA GLU A 345 -21.82 13.43 -18.44
C GLU A 345 -21.18 14.51 -17.56
N PHE A 346 -21.60 14.59 -16.30
CA PHE A 346 -21.02 15.51 -15.33
C PHE A 346 -19.53 15.19 -15.12
N LEU A 347 -19.19 13.92 -14.87
CA LEU A 347 -17.81 13.50 -14.64
C LEU A 347 -16.93 13.76 -15.87
N ARG A 348 -17.44 13.50 -17.07
CA ARG A 348 -16.77 13.86 -18.33
C ARG A 348 -16.49 15.36 -18.41
N GLY A 349 -17.45 16.19 -18.05
CA GLY A 349 -17.28 17.64 -17.98
C GLY A 349 -16.20 18.07 -17.00
N ILE A 350 -16.14 17.45 -15.82
CA ILE A 350 -15.10 17.70 -14.81
C ILE A 350 -13.71 17.33 -15.34
N LEU A 351 -13.53 16.15 -15.93
CA LEU A 351 -12.24 15.70 -16.46
C LEU A 351 -11.71 16.59 -17.59
N ILE A 352 -12.59 17.10 -18.45
CA ILE A 352 -12.23 18.08 -19.49
C ILE A 352 -11.81 19.41 -18.85
N LYS A 353 -12.54 19.85 -17.83
CA LYS A 353 -12.33 21.15 -17.18
C LYS A 353 -11.05 21.20 -16.36
N PHE A 354 -10.76 20.13 -15.62
CA PHE A 354 -9.61 20.01 -14.71
C PHE A 354 -8.56 19.06 -15.30
N SER A 355 -7.92 19.46 -16.39
CA SER A 355 -6.98 18.60 -17.14
C SER A 355 -5.67 18.26 -16.43
N ARG A 356 -5.38 18.90 -15.28
CA ARG A 356 -4.22 18.60 -14.42
C ARG A 356 -4.55 17.71 -13.23
N LEU A 357 -5.77 17.18 -13.16
CA LEU A 357 -6.20 16.35 -12.05
C LEU A 357 -5.28 15.12 -11.95
N GLU A 358 -4.62 14.96 -10.80
CA GLU A 358 -3.78 13.80 -10.51
C GLU A 358 -4.57 12.74 -9.75
N PHE A 359 -5.53 13.14 -8.92
CA PHE A 359 -6.32 12.24 -8.09
C PHE A 359 -7.82 12.53 -8.20
N LEU A 360 -8.59 11.46 -8.38
CA LEU A 360 -10.05 11.50 -8.41
C LEU A 360 -10.60 10.45 -7.46
N TYR A 361 -11.39 10.89 -6.47
CA TYR A 361 -12.02 10.00 -5.50
C TYR A 361 -13.51 9.87 -5.79
N LEU A 362 -13.94 8.63 -6.04
CA LEU A 362 -15.31 8.22 -6.39
C LEU A 362 -15.75 7.03 -5.52
N LEU A 363 -15.36 7.02 -4.23
CA LEU A 363 -15.75 5.96 -3.31
C LEU A 363 -17.26 6.00 -3.07
N ASN A 364 -17.91 4.85 -3.02
CA ASN A 364 -19.35 4.66 -2.80
C ASN A 364 -20.20 5.47 -3.80
N THR A 365 -19.82 5.42 -5.09
CA THR A 365 -20.58 6.00 -6.21
C THR A 365 -21.06 4.90 -7.18
N PRO A 366 -21.91 3.96 -6.73
CA PRO A 366 -22.28 2.76 -7.50
C PRO A 366 -23.13 3.08 -8.74
N GLN A 367 -23.76 4.26 -8.81
CA GLN A 367 -24.60 4.67 -9.92
C GLN A 367 -23.84 4.84 -11.25
N ILE A 368 -22.51 5.00 -11.19
CA ILE A 368 -21.62 4.95 -12.35
C ILE A 368 -20.77 3.67 -12.24
N PRO A 369 -20.99 2.66 -13.09
CA PRO A 369 -20.21 1.42 -13.05
C PRO A 369 -18.71 1.66 -13.21
N LEU A 370 -17.86 0.84 -12.57
CA LEU A 370 -16.39 0.95 -12.67
C LEU A 370 -15.90 0.96 -14.12
N THR A 371 -16.47 0.11 -14.98
CA THR A 371 -16.13 0.03 -16.41
C THR A 371 -16.32 1.37 -17.12
N LYS A 372 -17.35 2.14 -16.75
CA LYS A 372 -17.62 3.48 -17.30
C LYS A 372 -16.68 4.54 -16.74
N LYS A 373 -16.36 4.48 -15.44
CA LYS A 373 -15.33 5.36 -14.83
C LYS A 373 -13.97 5.17 -15.53
N ILE A 374 -13.58 3.93 -15.80
CA ILE A 374 -12.33 3.56 -16.48
C ILE A 374 -12.35 4.02 -17.95
N GLU A 375 -13.48 3.86 -18.65
CA GLU A 375 -13.64 4.36 -20.03
C GLU A 375 -13.42 5.88 -20.09
N LEU A 376 -13.99 6.63 -19.14
CA LEU A 376 -13.84 8.09 -19.06
C LEU A 376 -12.40 8.54 -18.78
N LEU A 377 -11.65 7.77 -18.00
CA LEU A 377 -10.27 8.08 -17.60
C LEU A 377 -9.22 7.61 -18.60
N ARG A 378 -9.61 6.83 -19.61
CA ARG A 378 -8.66 6.28 -20.58
C ARG A 378 -7.90 7.40 -21.31
N GLY A 379 -6.58 7.35 -21.24
CA GLY A 379 -5.70 8.36 -21.83
C GLY A 379 -5.44 9.58 -20.94
N THR A 380 -5.97 9.59 -19.71
CA THR A 380 -5.57 10.54 -18.67
C THR A 380 -4.42 9.97 -17.82
N ALA A 381 -3.82 10.81 -16.98
CA ALA A 381 -2.86 10.41 -15.95
C ALA A 381 -3.46 10.46 -14.53
N THR A 382 -4.78 10.64 -14.43
CA THR A 382 -5.51 10.80 -13.17
C THR A 382 -5.71 9.45 -12.50
N GLN A 383 -5.17 9.27 -11.30
CA GLN A 383 -5.41 8.08 -10.50
C GLN A 383 -6.83 8.10 -9.91
N LEU A 384 -7.54 6.98 -10.07
CA LEU A 384 -8.88 6.74 -9.55
C LEU A 384 -8.85 5.99 -8.22
N TYR A 385 -9.51 6.56 -7.21
CA TYR A 385 -9.88 5.88 -5.97
C TYR A 385 -11.37 5.53 -6.05
N ASP A 386 -11.65 4.25 -6.24
CA ASP A 386 -13.01 3.71 -6.41
C ASP A 386 -13.19 2.47 -5.52
N THR A 387 -14.38 2.32 -4.93
CA THR A 387 -14.70 1.23 -4.00
C THR A 387 -14.49 -0.13 -4.63
N GLU A 388 -14.96 -0.34 -5.86
CA GLU A 388 -14.82 -1.62 -6.55
C GLU A 388 -13.35 -1.88 -6.87
N LEU A 389 -12.65 -0.89 -7.41
CA LEU A 389 -11.23 -1.02 -7.75
C LEU A 389 -10.35 -1.37 -6.54
N LEU A 390 -10.62 -0.77 -5.38
CA LEU A 390 -9.90 -1.05 -4.12
C LEU A 390 -10.30 -2.39 -3.48
N ALA A 391 -11.55 -2.84 -3.65
CA ALA A 391 -12.03 -4.10 -3.10
C ALA A 391 -11.56 -5.32 -3.90
N LEU A 392 -11.45 -5.19 -5.22
CA LEU A 392 -11.15 -6.29 -6.15
C LEU A 392 -9.97 -7.19 -5.75
N PRO A 393 -8.83 -6.70 -5.20
CA PRO A 393 -7.75 -7.54 -4.70
C PRO A 393 -8.18 -8.58 -3.65
N PHE A 394 -9.21 -8.29 -2.84
CA PHE A 394 -9.57 -9.06 -1.66
C PHE A 394 -10.74 -10.05 -1.85
N VAL A 395 -11.53 -9.90 -2.92
CA VAL A 395 -12.73 -10.71 -3.25
C VAL A 395 -12.45 -12.08 -3.86
N GLU A 396 -12.26 -13.16 -3.11
CA GLU A 396 -12.02 -14.51 -3.65
C GLU A 396 -12.96 -14.86 -4.81
N ARG A 397 -12.38 -15.25 -5.96
CA ARG A 397 -13.17 -15.75 -7.08
C ARG A 397 -13.40 -17.24 -6.85
N GLU A 398 -14.64 -17.69 -7.01
CA GLU A 398 -15.03 -19.12 -7.07
C GLU A 398 -14.46 -19.83 -8.31
N ASP A 399 -13.18 -19.61 -8.63
CA ASP A 399 -12.45 -20.48 -9.55
C ASP A 399 -12.04 -21.73 -8.75
N GLU A 400 -13.02 -22.62 -8.54
CA GLU A 400 -12.87 -24.00 -8.00
C GLU A 400 -11.89 -24.88 -8.82
N ARG A 401 -11.08 -24.29 -9.72
CA ARG A 401 -10.10 -24.94 -10.58
C ARG A 401 -8.74 -24.23 -10.61
N LEU A 402 -8.35 -23.56 -9.52
CA LEU A 402 -6.99 -23.02 -9.35
C LEU A 402 -5.89 -24.08 -9.60
N TYR A 403 -6.20 -25.36 -9.44
CA TYR A 403 -5.27 -26.48 -9.71
C TYR A 403 -5.16 -26.89 -11.20
N GLU A 404 -6.06 -26.44 -12.09
CA GLU A 404 -6.11 -26.95 -13.48
C GLU A 404 -5.95 -25.88 -14.57
N ARG A 405 -6.02 -24.58 -14.25
CA ARG A 405 -5.97 -23.53 -15.29
C ARG A 405 -4.56 -23.00 -15.55
N LYS A 406 -4.15 -23.11 -16.81
CA LYS A 406 -3.21 -22.17 -17.44
C LYS A 406 -3.82 -20.77 -17.30
N PHE A 407 -3.22 -19.92 -16.48
CA PHE A 407 -3.58 -18.51 -16.45
C PHE A 407 -3.09 -17.89 -17.76
N ASP A 408 -4.00 -17.63 -18.69
CA ASP A 408 -3.68 -16.89 -19.91
C ASP A 408 -3.62 -15.40 -19.56
N LEU A 409 -2.49 -14.76 -19.91
CA LEU A 409 -2.36 -13.31 -19.86
C LEU A 409 -3.62 -12.73 -20.53
N ARG A 410 -4.41 -11.95 -19.79
CA ARG A 410 -5.64 -11.37 -20.34
C ARG A 410 -5.22 -10.61 -21.60
N GLU A 411 -5.75 -11.00 -22.76
CA GLU A 411 -5.39 -10.37 -24.04
C GLU A 411 -5.73 -8.87 -24.03
N SER A 412 -6.64 -8.45 -23.15
CA SER A 412 -6.96 -7.05 -22.89
C SER A 412 -6.93 -6.76 -21.38
N PRO A 413 -6.32 -5.63 -20.96
CA PRO A 413 -6.44 -5.18 -19.58
C PRO A 413 -7.90 -4.86 -19.27
N LEU A 414 -8.44 -5.43 -18.20
CA LEU A 414 -9.82 -5.15 -17.78
C LEU A 414 -9.92 -3.75 -17.16
N TYR A 415 -8.93 -3.41 -16.33
CA TYR A 415 -8.96 -2.20 -15.52
C TYR A 415 -7.80 -1.24 -15.78
N GLY A 416 -6.96 -1.51 -16.78
CA GLY A 416 -5.87 -0.63 -17.19
C GLY A 416 -6.38 0.58 -17.99
N TYR A 417 -6.20 1.79 -17.48
CA TYR A 417 -6.59 3.04 -18.17
C TYR A 417 -5.47 4.07 -18.30
N ILE A 418 -4.41 3.97 -17.46
CA ILE A 418 -3.18 4.75 -17.62
C ILE A 418 -2.16 3.88 -18.36
N LYS A 419 -1.71 4.34 -19.55
CA LYS A 419 -0.63 3.65 -20.27
C LYS A 419 0.66 3.77 -19.45
N PRO A 420 1.27 2.66 -18.98
CA PRO A 420 2.49 2.74 -18.20
C PRO A 420 3.67 3.14 -19.11
N ILE A 421 4.63 3.89 -18.56
CA ILE A 421 5.85 4.26 -19.29
C ILE A 421 6.83 3.08 -19.43
N ILE A 422 6.75 2.12 -18.50
CA ILE A 422 7.44 0.83 -18.53
C ILE A 422 6.34 -0.21 -18.66
N SER A 423 6.33 -0.97 -19.75
CA SER A 423 5.25 -1.92 -20.05
C SER A 423 5.32 -3.20 -19.21
N GLN A 424 6.52 -3.59 -18.78
CA GLN A 424 6.74 -4.78 -17.95
C GLN A 424 8.11 -4.73 -17.25
N MET A 425 8.27 -5.56 -16.22
CA MET A 425 9.54 -5.86 -15.57
C MET A 425 9.87 -7.35 -15.74
N ILE A 426 11.11 -7.66 -16.08
CA ILE A 426 11.65 -9.02 -16.13
C ILE A 426 12.71 -9.12 -15.04
N VAL A 427 12.54 -10.06 -14.12
CA VAL A 427 13.50 -10.35 -13.05
C VAL A 427 14.07 -11.74 -13.28
N MET A 428 15.39 -11.89 -13.24
CA MET A 428 16.05 -13.19 -13.31
C MET A 428 16.97 -13.41 -12.11
N ALA A 429 16.87 -14.57 -11.47
CA ALA A 429 17.83 -15.05 -10.48
C ALA A 429 18.81 -16.02 -11.15
N CYS A 430 20.10 -15.74 -10.98
CA CYS A 430 21.19 -16.61 -11.39
C CYS A 430 21.98 -17.02 -10.15
N SER A 431 21.88 -18.29 -9.75
CA SER A 431 22.63 -18.79 -8.60
C SER A 431 23.87 -19.56 -9.01
N PHE A 432 24.93 -19.49 -8.19
CA PHE A 432 26.17 -20.27 -8.33
C PHE A 432 26.96 -20.03 -9.62
N THR A 433 27.02 -18.77 -10.05
CA THR A 433 27.59 -18.38 -11.35
C THR A 433 29.12 -18.36 -11.44
N SER A 434 29.82 -18.89 -10.42
CA SER A 434 31.29 -18.81 -10.35
C SER A 434 31.99 -19.57 -11.47
N ASN A 435 31.36 -20.62 -12.01
CA ASN A 435 31.89 -21.45 -13.10
C ASN A 435 31.23 -21.15 -14.44
N ASP A 436 30.30 -20.20 -14.47
CA ASP A 436 29.50 -19.92 -15.65
C ASP A 436 30.27 -19.12 -16.69
N LYS A 437 29.96 -19.41 -17.96
CA LYS A 437 30.52 -18.67 -19.09
C LYS A 437 30.06 -17.22 -19.02
N ARG A 438 31.04 -16.32 -19.11
CA ARG A 438 30.78 -14.89 -19.26
C ARG A 438 30.93 -14.49 -20.72
N ASP A 439 30.09 -13.55 -21.12
CA ASP A 439 30.18 -12.91 -22.42
C ASP A 439 31.34 -11.90 -22.44
N THR A 440 31.68 -11.36 -23.61
CA THR A 440 32.85 -10.48 -23.78
C THR A 440 32.71 -9.13 -23.07
N ASP A 441 31.49 -8.74 -22.72
CA ASP A 441 31.20 -7.57 -21.88
C ASP A 441 31.31 -7.86 -20.37
N GLY A 442 31.68 -9.09 -19.98
CA GLY A 442 31.78 -9.53 -18.59
C GLY A 442 30.45 -9.94 -17.95
N GLY A 443 29.34 -9.85 -18.69
CA GLY A 443 28.02 -10.32 -18.25
C GLY A 443 27.86 -11.84 -18.33
N LEU A 444 26.77 -12.37 -17.79
CA LEU A 444 26.47 -13.81 -17.81
C LEU A 444 25.98 -14.23 -19.19
N ASN A 445 26.47 -15.36 -19.69
CA ASN A 445 25.91 -15.99 -20.88
C ASN A 445 24.66 -16.81 -20.52
N ILE A 446 23.56 -16.10 -20.27
CA ILE A 446 22.29 -16.69 -19.81
C ILE A 446 21.75 -17.74 -20.80
N GLU A 447 21.87 -17.52 -22.10
CA GLU A 447 21.43 -18.47 -23.13
C GLU A 447 22.11 -19.85 -22.98
N SER A 448 23.38 -19.89 -22.56
CA SER A 448 24.08 -21.15 -22.32
C SER A 448 23.46 -21.97 -21.18
N PHE A 449 22.94 -21.31 -20.13
CA PHE A 449 22.30 -21.97 -18.99
C PHE A 449 21.05 -22.75 -19.41
N PHE A 450 20.30 -22.20 -20.37
CA PHE A 450 19.12 -22.84 -20.91
C PHE A 450 19.50 -24.00 -21.84
N LYS A 451 20.50 -23.82 -22.72
CA LYS A 451 20.94 -24.85 -23.67
C LYS A 451 21.51 -26.09 -23.00
N ASP A 452 22.26 -25.93 -21.91
CA ASP A 452 22.95 -27.04 -21.24
C ASP A 452 22.01 -27.91 -20.40
N GLY A 453 20.69 -27.65 -20.39
CA GLY A 453 19.70 -28.42 -19.63
C GLY A 453 19.86 -28.31 -18.11
N VAL A 454 20.69 -27.37 -17.64
CA VAL A 454 21.04 -27.14 -16.23
C VAL A 454 19.85 -26.59 -15.43
N MET A 455 18.75 -26.25 -16.10
CA MET A 455 17.47 -25.93 -15.47
C MET A 455 16.90 -27.07 -14.61
N ASN A 456 17.39 -28.31 -14.67
CA ASN A 456 16.95 -29.34 -13.71
C ASN A 456 17.46 -29.10 -12.27
N ASN A 457 18.33 -28.10 -12.06
CA ASN A 457 18.74 -27.66 -10.73
C ASN A 457 18.00 -26.36 -10.38
N TYR A 458 17.50 -26.27 -9.14
CA TYR A 458 16.75 -25.18 -8.49
C TYR A 458 17.40 -23.76 -8.50
N ASN A 459 18.34 -23.49 -9.41
CA ASN A 459 19.32 -22.42 -9.30
C ASN A 459 19.06 -21.22 -10.24
N HIS A 460 18.20 -21.37 -11.25
CA HIS A 460 17.91 -20.29 -12.21
C HIS A 460 16.41 -20.17 -12.45
N ASP A 461 15.86 -18.98 -12.21
CA ASP A 461 14.45 -18.70 -12.43
C ASP A 461 14.25 -17.27 -12.91
N TYR A 462 13.15 -17.03 -13.63
CA TYR A 462 12.78 -15.70 -14.08
C TYR A 462 11.28 -15.46 -13.97
N ALA A 463 10.92 -14.21 -13.71
CA ALA A 463 9.55 -13.76 -13.67
C ALA A 463 9.35 -12.50 -14.51
N CYS A 464 8.18 -12.39 -15.15
CA CYS A 464 7.80 -11.25 -15.96
C CYS A 464 6.47 -10.65 -15.48
N THR A 465 6.49 -9.38 -15.05
CA THR A 465 5.32 -8.68 -14.52
C THR A 465 4.91 -7.54 -15.46
N PRO A 466 3.77 -7.63 -16.16
CA PRO A 466 3.29 -6.56 -17.06
C PRO A 466 2.60 -5.43 -16.28
N PHE A 467 2.84 -4.17 -16.60
CA PHE A 467 2.31 -3.01 -15.87
C PHE A 467 1.04 -2.39 -16.44
N VAL A 468 0.37 -3.11 -17.35
CA VAL A 468 -0.81 -2.60 -18.07
C VAL A 468 -1.99 -2.24 -17.15
N GLU A 469 -2.11 -2.89 -15.98
CA GLU A 469 -3.13 -2.60 -14.96
C GLU A 469 -2.54 -1.95 -13.69
N ALA A 470 -1.34 -1.37 -13.76
CA ALA A 470 -0.74 -0.66 -12.63
C ALA A 470 -1.47 0.66 -12.34
N ASN A 471 -2.00 1.32 -13.38
CA ASN A 471 -2.74 2.59 -13.26
C ASN A 471 -1.99 3.70 -12.50
N LEU A 472 -0.67 3.79 -12.73
CA LEU A 472 0.20 4.79 -12.11
C LEU A 472 0.77 5.78 -13.15
N PRO A 473 0.94 7.06 -12.79
CA PRO A 473 1.71 8.01 -13.57
C PRO A 473 3.19 7.59 -13.58
N SER A 474 3.93 8.08 -14.57
CA SER A 474 5.32 7.70 -14.82
C SER A 474 6.22 7.83 -13.60
N SER A 475 6.11 8.92 -12.84
CA SER A 475 6.91 9.16 -11.65
C SER A 475 6.64 8.15 -10.54
N ALA A 476 5.37 7.85 -10.27
CA ALA A 476 4.98 6.89 -9.25
C ALA A 476 5.39 5.47 -9.63
N LEU A 477 5.17 5.07 -10.89
CA LEU A 477 5.59 3.75 -11.39
C LEU A 477 7.11 3.56 -11.23
N ILE A 478 7.92 4.53 -11.68
CA ILE A 478 9.38 4.43 -11.59
C ILE A 478 9.86 4.42 -10.13
N ALA A 479 9.27 5.25 -9.27
CA ALA A 479 9.63 5.29 -7.86
C ALA A 479 9.29 3.98 -7.14
N GLY A 480 8.09 3.41 -7.35
CA GLY A 480 7.73 2.10 -6.80
C GLY A 480 8.62 0.96 -7.33
N LEU A 481 9.00 0.98 -8.61
CA LEU A 481 9.94 0.00 -9.16
C LEU A 481 11.35 0.15 -8.59
N ALA A 482 11.80 1.38 -8.32
CA ALA A 482 13.08 1.63 -7.66
C ALA A 482 13.09 1.02 -6.25
N GLN A 483 12.02 1.21 -5.48
CA GLN A 483 11.89 0.58 -4.15
C GLN A 483 11.86 -0.94 -4.25
N CYS A 484 11.11 -1.50 -5.20
CA CYS A 484 11.09 -2.94 -5.41
C CYS A 484 12.48 -3.49 -5.76
N ILE A 485 13.26 -2.77 -6.58
CA ILE A 485 14.66 -3.16 -6.87
C ILE A 485 15.52 -3.07 -5.60
N ASN A 486 15.36 -2.01 -4.80
CA ASN A 486 16.07 -1.89 -3.53
C ASN A 486 15.80 -3.08 -2.61
N TYR A 487 14.54 -3.46 -2.47
CA TYR A 487 14.13 -4.63 -1.71
C TYR A 487 14.81 -5.91 -2.24
N LEU A 488 14.81 -6.12 -3.58
CA LEU A 488 15.50 -7.26 -4.20
C LEU A 488 17.02 -7.24 -3.95
N ILE A 489 17.63 -6.05 -3.84
CA ILE A 489 19.06 -5.91 -3.50
C ILE A 489 19.32 -6.31 -2.05
N HIS A 490 18.40 -6.13 -1.10
CA HIS A 490 18.65 -6.38 0.33
C HIS A 490 18.29 -7.80 0.79
N GLN A 491 17.39 -8.49 0.08
CA GLN A 491 16.99 -9.88 0.35
C GLN A 491 18.06 -10.96 -0.01
N GLN A 492 19.33 -10.57 0.00
CA GLN A 492 20.55 -11.28 -0.42
C GLN A 492 20.69 -12.75 0.05
N PRO A 493 20.37 -13.13 1.31
CA PRO A 493 20.55 -14.52 1.75
C PRO A 493 19.54 -15.49 1.14
N TYR A 494 18.44 -14.96 0.56
CA TYR A 494 17.28 -15.71 0.10
C TYR A 494 16.91 -15.41 -1.36
N LEU A 495 17.87 -14.94 -2.17
CA LEU A 495 17.74 -14.79 -3.63
C LEU A 495 17.49 -16.12 -4.39
N SER A 496 16.96 -17.14 -3.73
CA SER A 496 16.02 -18.05 -4.36
C SER A 496 14.74 -17.29 -4.69
N MET A 497 14.80 -16.41 -5.70
CA MET A 497 13.63 -15.70 -6.23
C MET A 497 12.58 -16.69 -6.76
N GLY A 498 12.96 -17.97 -6.97
CA GLY A 498 12.06 -19.08 -7.25
C GLY A 498 11.54 -19.84 -6.03
N MET A 499 11.79 -19.42 -4.79
CA MET A 499 11.18 -19.99 -3.56
C MET A 499 10.45 -18.93 -2.71
N MET A 500 10.62 -17.65 -3.02
CA MET A 500 10.01 -16.53 -2.30
C MET A 500 8.59 -16.23 -2.82
N ASP A 501 7.81 -15.48 -2.03
CA ASP A 501 6.49 -14.96 -2.38
C ASP A 501 6.44 -14.43 -3.83
N PRO A 502 5.30 -14.58 -4.54
CA PRO A 502 5.21 -14.28 -5.96
C PRO A 502 5.64 -12.83 -6.24
N LEU A 503 6.67 -12.64 -7.08
CA LEU A 503 7.25 -11.32 -7.40
C LEU A 503 6.19 -10.24 -7.63
N ALA A 504 5.09 -10.55 -8.32
CA ALA A 504 4.05 -9.56 -8.55
C ALA A 504 3.34 -9.10 -7.28
N LEU A 505 3.19 -9.92 -6.24
CA LEU A 505 2.67 -9.46 -4.96
C LEU A 505 3.60 -8.39 -4.37
N ASN A 506 4.90 -8.64 -4.39
CA ASN A 506 5.92 -7.69 -3.91
C ASN A 506 5.84 -6.40 -4.71
N VAL A 507 5.79 -6.51 -6.04
CA VAL A 507 5.64 -5.35 -6.93
C VAL A 507 4.32 -4.63 -6.64
N ALA A 508 3.21 -5.34 -6.40
CA ALA A 508 1.93 -4.73 -6.08
C ALA A 508 2.02 -3.85 -4.82
N MET A 509 2.67 -4.33 -3.77
CA MET A 509 2.83 -3.58 -2.51
C MET A 509 3.67 -2.32 -2.72
N HIS A 510 4.82 -2.44 -3.40
CA HIS A 510 5.67 -1.27 -3.68
C HIS A 510 5.00 -0.26 -4.63
N LEU A 511 4.19 -0.72 -5.58
CA LEU A 511 3.41 0.15 -6.46
C LEU A 511 2.22 0.81 -5.74
N ALA A 512 1.72 0.21 -4.66
CA ALA A 512 0.67 0.80 -3.83
C ALA A 512 1.20 1.93 -2.92
N ILE A 513 2.49 1.98 -2.60
CA ILE A 513 3.12 3.08 -1.82
C ILE A 513 4.39 3.62 -2.49
N PRO A 514 4.28 4.15 -3.73
CA PRO A 514 5.41 4.40 -4.61
C PRO A 514 6.37 5.50 -4.13
N HIS A 515 6.01 6.24 -3.08
CA HIS A 515 6.79 7.37 -2.55
C HIS A 515 7.32 7.18 -1.11
N ALA A 516 7.21 5.97 -0.53
CA ALA A 516 7.64 5.68 0.84
C ALA A 516 9.08 6.12 1.17
N CYS A 517 10.01 6.03 0.22
CA CYS A 517 11.41 6.47 0.43
C CYS A 517 11.61 8.00 0.48
N ALA A 518 10.61 8.80 0.12
CA ALA A 518 10.72 10.26 0.08
C ALA A 518 10.25 10.88 1.41
N GLN A 519 11.04 10.71 2.49
CA GLN A 519 10.68 11.07 3.88
C GLN A 519 10.22 12.53 4.09
N ASP A 520 10.57 13.46 3.20
CA ASP A 520 10.19 14.89 3.28
C ASP A 520 8.95 15.27 2.44
N ASN A 521 8.22 14.30 1.90
CA ASN A 521 7.08 14.54 1.02
C ASN A 521 5.76 14.28 1.76
N GLU A 522 4.80 15.22 1.68
CA GLU A 522 3.43 15.01 2.17
C GLU A 522 2.76 13.76 1.57
N ASN A 523 3.29 13.25 0.46
CA ASN A 523 2.84 12.03 -0.22
C ASN A 523 3.67 10.77 0.08
N ALA A 524 4.65 10.82 0.98
CA ALA A 524 5.54 9.69 1.25
C ALA A 524 4.75 8.43 1.60
N MET A 525 3.71 8.59 2.43
CA MET A 525 2.87 7.49 2.90
C MET A 525 1.53 7.41 2.16
N ARG A 526 1.43 7.99 0.96
CA ARG A 526 0.20 7.90 0.16
C ARG A 526 -0.01 6.46 -0.29
N VAL A 527 -1.15 5.88 0.07
CA VAL A 527 -1.57 4.56 -0.37
C VAL A 527 -2.45 4.69 -1.62
N GLY A 528 -2.06 4.04 -2.69
CA GLY A 528 -2.81 3.89 -3.94
C GLY A 528 -3.56 2.57 -4.01
N THR A 529 -4.09 2.24 -5.19
CA THR A 529 -4.78 0.97 -5.43
C THR A 529 -3.79 -0.17 -5.56
N ILE A 530 -4.06 -1.30 -4.90
CA ILE A 530 -3.40 -2.57 -5.22
C ILE A 530 -4.02 -3.13 -6.50
N SER A 531 -3.20 -3.50 -7.48
CA SER A 531 -3.72 -4.13 -8.71
C SER A 531 -4.23 -5.54 -8.40
N GLU A 532 -5.51 -5.81 -8.69
CA GLU A 532 -6.12 -7.16 -8.60
C GLU A 532 -5.28 -8.20 -9.33
N TYR A 533 -4.82 -7.83 -10.52
CA TYR A 533 -4.01 -8.68 -11.37
C TYR A 533 -2.71 -9.10 -10.68
N PHE A 534 -2.00 -8.18 -10.02
CA PHE A 534 -0.75 -8.50 -9.32
C PHE A 534 -0.98 -9.24 -8.01
N TYR A 535 -1.92 -8.77 -7.20
CA TYR A 535 -2.14 -9.27 -5.84
C TYR A 535 -2.62 -10.72 -5.81
N ARG A 536 -3.40 -11.10 -6.82
CA ARG A 536 -4.01 -12.44 -6.90
C ARG A 536 -3.26 -13.41 -7.76
N THR A 537 -2.10 -13.02 -8.28
CA THR A 537 -1.40 -13.97 -9.13
C THR A 537 -1.10 -15.22 -8.29
N PRO A 538 -1.57 -16.40 -8.70
CA PRO A 538 -1.67 -17.48 -7.73
C PRO A 538 -0.28 -17.96 -7.31
N ILE A 539 -0.23 -18.54 -6.10
CA ILE A 539 1.00 -18.90 -5.40
C ILE A 539 1.47 -20.29 -5.83
N ASP A 540 1.17 -20.74 -7.06
CA ASP A 540 1.47 -22.12 -7.40
C ASP A 540 2.99 -22.33 -7.39
N SER A 541 3.47 -22.93 -6.30
CA SER A 541 4.84 -23.40 -6.14
C SER A 541 5.23 -24.40 -7.23
N ARG A 542 4.25 -24.94 -7.98
CA ARG A 542 4.46 -25.74 -9.20
C ARG A 542 4.46 -24.93 -10.50
N SER A 543 4.02 -23.67 -10.50
CA SER A 543 4.27 -22.72 -11.60
C SER A 543 5.76 -22.36 -11.71
N LEU A 544 6.57 -22.68 -10.71
CA LEU A 544 8.03 -22.61 -10.78
C LEU A 544 8.63 -23.83 -11.49
N SER A 545 7.82 -24.82 -11.89
CA SER A 545 8.31 -25.90 -12.74
C SER A 545 8.90 -25.30 -14.02
N HIS A 546 10.10 -25.78 -14.36
CA HIS A 546 10.90 -25.29 -15.48
C HIS A 546 10.16 -25.30 -16.84
N VAL A 547 9.00 -25.97 -16.91
CA VAL A 547 8.13 -26.12 -18.07
C VAL A 547 6.81 -25.36 -17.86
N GLY A 548 6.74 -24.09 -18.31
CA GLY A 548 5.43 -23.45 -18.58
C GLY A 548 4.75 -22.64 -17.47
N GLY A 549 5.48 -22.24 -16.43
CA GLY A 549 5.01 -21.30 -15.40
C GLY A 549 4.37 -20.01 -15.91
N TRP A 550 3.39 -19.48 -15.16
CA TRP A 550 2.60 -18.28 -15.53
C TRP A 550 3.45 -17.03 -15.82
N TRP A 551 4.58 -16.90 -15.14
CA TRP A 551 5.51 -15.77 -15.25
C TRP A 551 6.40 -15.77 -16.50
N LYS A 552 6.23 -16.74 -17.41
CA LYS A 552 7.05 -16.87 -18.62
C LYS A 552 6.48 -16.15 -19.85
N LYS A 553 5.21 -15.70 -19.79
CA LYS A 553 4.57 -14.92 -20.88
C LYS A 553 4.99 -13.46 -20.80
N GLN A 554 6.11 -13.14 -21.44
CA GLN A 554 6.55 -11.76 -21.66
C GLN A 554 5.72 -11.06 -22.75
N LEU A 555 5.50 -9.76 -22.58
CA LEU A 555 5.08 -8.89 -23.67
C LEU A 555 6.20 -8.79 -24.70
N LYS A 556 5.84 -8.72 -25.98
CA LYS A 556 6.82 -8.43 -27.04
C LYS A 556 7.47 -7.08 -26.77
N VAL A 557 8.80 -7.04 -26.75
CA VAL A 557 9.56 -5.79 -26.71
C VAL A 557 9.42 -5.12 -28.07
N VAL A 558 8.67 -4.02 -28.12
CA VAL A 558 8.38 -3.26 -29.34
C VAL A 558 8.97 -1.85 -29.28
N PRO A 559 9.19 -1.17 -30.42
CA PRO A 559 9.83 0.14 -30.41
C PRO A 559 8.98 1.18 -29.66
N GLY A 560 9.59 1.88 -28.72
CA GLY A 560 8.96 2.95 -27.93
C GLY A 560 8.30 2.46 -26.64
N ASP A 561 8.06 1.16 -26.49
CA ASP A 561 7.64 0.57 -25.22
C ASP A 561 8.88 0.06 -24.47
N TRP A 562 8.96 0.41 -23.18
CA TRP A 562 10.13 0.11 -22.35
C TRP A 562 9.89 -1.10 -21.46
N THR A 563 10.90 -1.94 -21.32
CA THR A 563 10.93 -3.06 -20.37
C THR A 563 12.09 -2.86 -19.40
N LEU A 564 11.82 -3.01 -18.11
CA LEU A 564 12.85 -3.00 -17.08
C LEU A 564 13.35 -4.43 -16.88
N ILE A 565 14.64 -4.65 -16.99
CA ILE A 565 15.29 -5.93 -16.67
C ILE A 565 16.04 -5.76 -15.36
N ALA A 566 15.91 -6.73 -14.45
CA ALA A 566 16.73 -6.89 -13.27
C ALA A 566 17.30 -8.31 -13.23
N ILE A 567 18.62 -8.44 -13.06
CA ILE A 567 19.35 -9.71 -13.01
C ILE A 567 20.08 -9.77 -11.68
N GLY A 568 19.62 -10.65 -10.78
CA GLY A 568 20.30 -10.96 -9.54
C GLY A 568 21.27 -12.13 -9.76
N GLU A 569 22.54 -11.95 -9.43
CA GLU A 569 23.57 -12.98 -9.52
C GLU A 569 24.11 -13.28 -8.13
N THR A 570 23.95 -14.51 -7.62
CA THR A 570 24.52 -14.93 -6.32
C THR A 570 25.80 -15.75 -6.51
N ALA A 571 26.82 -15.41 -5.72
CA ALA A 571 28.07 -16.15 -5.60
C ALA A 571 27.92 -17.30 -4.58
N PRO A 572 28.79 -18.33 -4.66
CA PRO A 572 28.81 -19.42 -3.68
C PRO A 572 28.92 -18.93 -2.23
N SER A 573 28.36 -19.70 -1.29
CA SER A 573 28.31 -19.43 0.15
C SER A 573 29.67 -19.11 0.79
N ASP A 574 30.76 -19.55 0.15
CA ASP A 574 32.10 -19.53 0.71
C ASP A 574 32.76 -18.13 0.63
N ARG A 575 32.13 -17.15 -0.03
CA ARG A 575 32.63 -15.76 -0.11
C ARG A 575 32.15 -14.88 1.06
N PRO A 576 32.85 -13.77 1.38
CA PRO A 576 32.36 -12.77 2.33
C PRO A 576 30.98 -12.23 1.94
N ARG A 577 30.10 -11.93 2.92
CA ARG A 577 28.70 -11.52 2.69
C ARG A 577 28.55 -10.35 1.73
N GLU A 578 29.49 -9.42 1.75
CA GLU A 578 29.56 -8.22 0.90
C GLU A 578 29.84 -8.53 -0.58
N GLU A 579 30.36 -9.73 -0.90
CA GLU A 579 30.65 -10.17 -2.27
C GLU A 579 29.62 -11.20 -2.80
N ARG A 580 28.55 -11.48 -2.04
CA ARG A 580 27.67 -12.64 -2.29
C ARG A 580 26.60 -12.45 -3.34
N ALA A 581 26.15 -11.24 -3.66
CA ALA A 581 25.36 -11.07 -4.86
C ALA A 581 25.51 -9.69 -5.50
N THR A 582 25.29 -9.67 -6.80
CA THR A 582 25.25 -8.45 -7.59
C THR A 582 23.92 -8.38 -8.31
N VAL A 583 23.19 -7.28 -8.11
CA VAL A 583 22.02 -6.97 -8.92
C VAL A 583 22.45 -6.06 -10.06
N ARG A 584 22.01 -6.41 -11.27
CA ARG A 584 22.20 -5.61 -12.46
C ARG A 584 20.85 -5.24 -13.06
N TYR A 585 20.77 -4.11 -13.73
CA TYR A 585 19.53 -3.67 -14.36
C TYR A 585 19.77 -3.10 -15.76
N ALA A 586 18.72 -3.05 -16.56
CA ALA A 586 18.71 -2.34 -17.83
C ALA A 586 17.30 -1.92 -18.21
N PHE A 587 17.17 -0.74 -18.82
CA PHE A 587 15.96 -0.34 -19.53
C PHE A 587 16.12 -0.70 -21.01
N ILE A 588 15.19 -1.47 -21.55
CA ILE A 588 15.27 -1.94 -22.93
C ILE A 588 14.05 -1.55 -23.75
N THR A 589 14.26 -1.26 -25.02
CA THR A 589 13.21 -1.12 -26.04
C THR A 589 13.74 -1.66 -27.37
N ALA A 590 12.86 -1.96 -28.32
CA ALA A 590 13.29 -2.39 -29.65
C ALA A 590 13.70 -1.17 -30.51
N ALA A 591 14.74 -1.33 -31.31
CA ALA A 591 15.02 -0.40 -32.40
C ALA A 591 13.89 -0.48 -33.44
N PRO A 592 13.59 0.64 -34.15
CA PRO A 592 12.66 0.60 -35.27
C PRO A 592 13.09 -0.49 -36.28
N PRO A 593 12.15 -1.32 -36.77
CA PRO A 593 12.47 -2.36 -37.74
C PRO A 593 13.04 -1.71 -39.00
N THR A 594 14.06 -2.33 -39.58
CA THR A 594 14.54 -1.96 -40.91
C THR A 594 13.67 -2.61 -41.98
N ASP A 595 13.59 -2.01 -43.18
CA ASP A 595 12.72 -2.48 -44.29
C ASP A 595 12.92 -3.95 -44.71
N ALA A 596 13.99 -4.61 -44.23
CA ALA A 596 14.35 -5.99 -44.54
C ALA A 596 13.96 -7.01 -43.43
N GLU A 597 13.40 -6.56 -42.30
CA GLU A 597 13.10 -7.42 -41.15
C GLU A 597 11.61 -7.78 -41.07
N ASP A 598 11.29 -9.07 -41.02
CA ASP A 598 9.92 -9.55 -40.75
C ASP A 598 9.62 -9.48 -39.24
N ALA A 599 9.19 -8.31 -38.80
CA ALA A 599 8.82 -8.04 -37.41
C ALA A 599 7.59 -8.86 -36.93
N THR A 600 6.90 -9.58 -37.82
CA THR A 600 5.74 -10.41 -37.47
C THR A 600 6.12 -11.83 -37.05
N SER A 601 7.34 -12.27 -37.36
CA SER A 601 7.84 -13.59 -36.95
C SER A 601 8.06 -13.67 -35.43
N ASP A 602 7.49 -14.69 -34.80
CA ASP A 602 7.68 -14.95 -33.36
C ASP A 602 9.14 -15.30 -32.99
N SER A 603 9.95 -15.71 -33.97
CA SER A 603 11.38 -15.97 -33.78
C SER A 603 12.27 -14.74 -33.94
N TYR A 604 11.73 -13.60 -34.41
CA TYR A 604 12.52 -12.39 -34.66
C TYR A 604 12.85 -11.66 -33.36
N ILE A 605 14.13 -11.61 -32.98
CA ILE A 605 14.61 -10.80 -31.86
C ILE A 605 14.96 -9.43 -32.40
N PRO A 606 14.23 -8.38 -32.01
CA PRO A 606 14.54 -7.05 -32.47
C PRO A 606 15.91 -6.63 -31.96
N LYS A 607 16.61 -5.83 -32.76
CA LYS A 607 17.80 -5.14 -32.28
C LYS A 607 17.43 -4.30 -31.05
N LEU A 608 18.02 -4.60 -29.90
CA LEU A 608 17.67 -3.94 -28.65
C LEU A 608 18.43 -2.62 -28.48
N VAL A 609 17.71 -1.62 -27.98
CA VAL A 609 18.27 -0.38 -27.42
C VAL A 609 18.29 -0.55 -25.91
N ILE A 610 19.47 -0.49 -25.32
CA ILE A 610 19.70 -0.72 -23.89
C ILE A 610 20.21 0.58 -23.29
N LYS A 611 19.58 1.02 -22.20
CA LYS A 611 19.92 2.27 -21.51
C LYS A 611 19.95 2.08 -19.99
N ASP A 612 20.72 2.93 -19.34
CA ASP A 612 20.60 3.19 -17.91
C ASP A 612 19.38 4.07 -17.61
N ILE A 613 19.21 4.44 -16.34
CA ILE A 613 18.10 5.30 -15.91
C ILE A 613 18.13 6.66 -16.60
N CYS A 614 19.29 7.30 -16.71
CA CYS A 614 19.42 8.61 -17.36
C CYS A 614 19.04 8.56 -18.84
N GLY A 615 19.60 7.60 -19.58
CA GLY A 615 19.31 7.42 -21.00
C GLY A 615 17.84 7.03 -21.25
N PHE A 616 17.24 6.23 -20.37
CA PHE A 616 15.81 5.92 -20.41
C PHE A 616 14.98 7.19 -20.21
N LEU A 617 15.20 7.93 -19.13
CA LEU A 617 14.48 9.16 -18.81
C LEU A 617 14.60 10.18 -19.95
N ASP A 618 15.79 10.33 -20.52
CA ASP A 618 16.05 11.21 -21.66
C ASP A 618 15.22 10.85 -22.91
N SER A 619 14.89 9.58 -23.07
CA SER A 619 14.15 9.08 -24.23
C SER A 619 12.64 9.07 -24.00
N ALA A 620 12.22 8.78 -22.77
CA ALA A 620 10.83 8.47 -22.45
C ALA A 620 10.08 9.67 -21.86
N ILE A 621 10.79 10.63 -21.24
CA ILE A 621 10.18 11.77 -20.55
C ILE A 621 10.70 13.09 -21.15
N PRO A 622 9.88 13.81 -21.92
CA PRO A 622 10.32 15.06 -22.56
C PRO A 622 10.62 16.20 -21.57
N ASP A 623 9.91 16.23 -20.44
CA ASP A 623 10.00 17.31 -19.46
C ASP A 623 11.24 17.14 -18.58
N THR A 624 12.14 18.14 -18.62
CA THR A 624 13.41 18.12 -17.87
C THR A 624 13.21 18.22 -16.36
N SER A 625 12.23 18.97 -15.90
CA SER A 625 11.94 19.11 -14.47
C SER A 625 11.41 17.80 -13.88
N VAL A 626 10.53 17.12 -14.62
CA VAL A 626 9.99 15.81 -14.23
C VAL A 626 11.10 14.75 -14.24
N ARG A 627 11.96 14.73 -15.26
CA ARG A 627 13.14 13.83 -15.31
C ARG A 627 14.04 13.98 -14.09
N GLN A 628 14.38 15.22 -13.74
CA GLN A 628 15.28 15.49 -12.62
C GLN A 628 14.68 14.99 -11.30
N LYS A 629 13.39 15.26 -11.06
CA LYS A 629 12.69 14.77 -9.87
C LYS A 629 12.66 13.24 -9.82
N ILE A 630 12.33 12.57 -10.92
CA ILE A 630 12.30 11.11 -10.97
C ILE A 630 13.68 10.50 -10.74
N LEU A 631 14.74 11.13 -11.28
CA LEU A 631 16.11 10.68 -11.05
C LEU A 631 16.53 10.86 -9.59
N GLU A 632 16.13 11.96 -8.95
CA GLU A 632 16.34 12.18 -7.52
C GLU A 632 15.62 11.12 -6.68
N ASP A 633 14.36 10.82 -6.98
CA ASP A 633 13.59 9.78 -6.28
C ASP A 633 14.20 8.38 -6.50
N TRP A 634 14.61 8.06 -7.73
CA TRP A 634 15.32 6.81 -8.04
C TRP A 634 16.61 6.68 -7.24
N ASN A 635 17.43 7.74 -7.22
CA ASN A 635 18.68 7.73 -6.49
C ASN A 635 18.43 7.64 -4.97
N LYS A 636 17.42 8.32 -4.42
CA LYS A 636 17.05 8.18 -3.01
C LYS A 636 16.59 6.77 -2.66
N ALA A 637 15.91 6.08 -3.56
CA ALA A 637 15.46 4.72 -3.33
C ALA A 637 16.61 3.69 -3.42
N ILE A 638 17.61 3.91 -4.28
CA ILE A 638 18.66 2.92 -4.59
C ILE A 638 20.02 3.20 -3.91
N VAL A 639 20.39 4.47 -3.70
CA VAL A 639 21.76 4.89 -3.28
C VAL A 639 22.03 4.84 -1.77
N PRO A 640 21.10 5.20 -0.86
CA PRO A 640 21.46 5.41 0.55
C PRO A 640 21.75 4.16 1.39
N VAL A 641 21.32 2.96 0.96
CA VAL A 641 21.19 1.83 1.91
C VAL A 641 22.28 0.76 1.73
N ALA A 642 22.92 0.65 0.55
CA ALA A 642 23.97 -0.35 0.30
C ALA A 642 25.18 0.25 -0.46
N PRO A 643 26.06 1.04 0.20
CA PRO A 643 27.29 1.53 -0.43
C PRO A 643 28.20 0.39 -0.94
N ASP A 644 28.06 -0.81 -0.38
CA ASP A 644 28.91 -1.96 -0.67
C ASP A 644 28.38 -2.87 -1.78
N VAL A 645 27.10 -2.72 -2.20
CA VAL A 645 26.49 -3.53 -3.28
C VAL A 645 26.02 -2.61 -4.41
N PRO A 646 26.91 -2.15 -5.29
CA PRO A 646 26.53 -1.22 -6.35
C PRO A 646 25.58 -1.89 -7.34
N LEU A 647 24.38 -1.32 -7.50
CA LEU A 647 23.49 -1.61 -8.61
C LEU A 647 24.20 -1.27 -9.93
N LYS A 648 24.44 -2.28 -10.78
CA LYS A 648 25.23 -2.13 -12.02
C LYS A 648 24.34 -2.14 -13.26
N LEU A 649 24.73 -1.41 -14.29
CA LEU A 649 24.09 -1.55 -15.60
C LEU A 649 24.44 -2.91 -16.21
N SER A 650 23.45 -3.65 -16.70
CA SER A 650 23.67 -4.89 -17.43
C SER A 650 24.35 -4.63 -18.77
N GLY A 651 25.28 -5.52 -19.12
CA GLY A 651 25.94 -5.52 -20.42
C GLY A 651 24.97 -5.84 -21.55
N LYS A 652 25.30 -5.40 -22.76
CA LYS A 652 24.47 -5.63 -23.95
C LYS A 652 24.32 -7.12 -24.27
N GLN A 653 25.42 -7.88 -24.20
CA GLN A 653 25.43 -9.29 -24.57
C GLN A 653 24.64 -10.10 -23.56
N GLU A 654 24.77 -9.80 -22.27
CA GLU A 654 23.97 -10.43 -21.22
C GLU A 654 22.47 -10.24 -21.42
N VAL A 655 22.03 -9.01 -21.70
CA VAL A 655 20.62 -8.71 -21.97
C VAL A 655 20.14 -9.46 -23.23
N GLU A 656 20.91 -9.43 -24.31
CA GLU A 656 20.58 -10.17 -25.54
C GLU A 656 20.59 -11.70 -25.32
N SER A 657 21.44 -12.19 -24.41
CA SER A 657 21.51 -13.59 -23.99
C SER A 657 20.26 -14.00 -23.21
N LEU A 658 19.83 -13.18 -22.25
CA LEU A 658 18.55 -13.34 -21.54
C LEU A 658 17.36 -13.39 -22.51
N MET A 659 17.25 -12.39 -23.40
CA MET A 659 16.12 -12.28 -24.32
C MET A 659 16.05 -13.45 -25.31
N ARG A 660 17.20 -14.02 -25.71
CA ARG A 660 17.27 -15.26 -26.50
C ARG A 660 16.83 -16.46 -25.67
N ALA A 661 17.33 -16.57 -24.44
CA ALA A 661 17.06 -17.68 -23.55
C ALA A 661 15.56 -17.84 -23.26
N ILE A 662 14.88 -16.76 -22.92
CA ILE A 662 13.43 -16.77 -22.61
C ILE A 662 12.54 -16.94 -23.85
N ARG A 663 13.08 -16.80 -25.07
CA ARG A 663 12.35 -17.01 -26.34
C ARG A 663 12.56 -18.37 -26.97
N CYS A 664 13.63 -19.07 -26.63
CA CYS A 664 13.91 -20.43 -27.07
C CYS A 664 13.49 -21.41 -25.97
N PRO A 665 12.21 -21.85 -25.90
CA PRO A 665 11.85 -22.94 -25.00
C PRO A 665 12.67 -24.17 -25.40
N VAL A 666 13.47 -24.66 -24.45
CA VAL A 666 14.28 -25.86 -24.59
C VAL A 666 13.34 -27.06 -24.64
N GLY A 667 13.01 -27.51 -25.85
CA GLY A 667 12.63 -28.90 -26.14
C GLY A 667 11.17 -29.33 -25.94
N GLU A 668 10.31 -29.04 -26.92
CA GLU A 668 9.30 -30.03 -27.38
C GLU A 668 9.88 -30.98 -28.46
N THR A 669 11.16 -30.82 -28.82
CA THR A 669 11.78 -31.52 -29.95
C THR A 669 12.43 -32.87 -29.63
N SER A 670 12.32 -33.42 -28.41
CA SER A 670 12.87 -34.74 -28.07
C SER A 670 11.81 -35.83 -27.84
N LYS A 671 10.78 -35.88 -28.70
CA LYS A 671 9.90 -37.06 -28.86
C LYS A 671 9.71 -37.45 -30.33
N LEU A 672 10.78 -37.38 -31.12
CA LEU A 672 10.84 -38.05 -32.43
C LEU A 672 12.26 -38.59 -32.59
N ASP A 673 12.44 -39.80 -32.08
CA ASP A 673 13.34 -40.85 -32.59
C ASP A 673 13.85 -41.72 -31.44
N GLY A 674 13.23 -42.88 -31.32
CA GLY A 674 13.49 -43.86 -30.26
C GLY A 674 12.52 -45.02 -30.38
N SER A 675 12.51 -45.63 -31.57
CA SER A 675 12.05 -47.01 -31.73
C SER A 675 12.84 -47.90 -30.80
N ASP A 676 12.19 -48.44 -29.77
CA ASP A 676 12.52 -49.75 -29.24
C ASP A 676 11.23 -50.41 -28.78
N ALA A 677 10.72 -51.23 -29.70
CA ALA A 677 9.96 -52.41 -29.34
C ALA A 677 10.96 -53.37 -28.68
N ASP A 678 10.85 -53.63 -27.38
CA ASP A 678 10.91 -55.02 -26.94
C ASP A 678 10.28 -55.27 -25.57
N SER A 679 9.61 -56.41 -25.54
CA SER A 679 9.05 -57.20 -24.47
C SER A 679 9.57 -57.01 -23.03
N ARG A 680 8.63 -57.00 -22.06
CA ARG A 680 8.49 -58.06 -21.05
C ARG A 680 7.21 -57.92 -20.20
N ASP A 681 6.75 -59.10 -19.81
CA ASP A 681 5.54 -59.52 -19.08
C ASP A 681 5.12 -58.69 -17.86
#